data_AF-A0A9W8WRR2-F1
#
_entry.id   AF-A0A9W8WRR2-F1
#
_cell.length_a   1.000
_cell.length_b   1.000
_cell.length_c   1.000
_cell.angle_alpha   90.00
_cell.angle_beta   90.00
_cell.angle_gamma   90.00
#
_symmetry.space_group_name_H-M   'P 1'
#
loop_
_entity.id
_entity.type
_entity.pdbx_description
1 polymer ?
#
loop_
_entity_poly.entity_id
_entity_poly.type
_entity_poly.pdbx_seq_one_letter_code
_entity_poly.pdbx_strand_id
1 'polypeptide(L)'
;MSTIDDHSRTLPDEVTVLVELGPGSSDESKASLKSLLNKFSANPRSEAVGEALQLLGTAVGKQKAWQEPFRETGLLEYVLQNLGDVSIPLALRKQYLRIIGNCVADNDINREVATKDIAKLVDCLPSDDLTPIALAVLFNLCNDFDPAKAAAAVIRLDFTLSGYLAGHRIPDAALDYATELLTWTTEKLTATQFNDDVSLDTFSDLIKVTLDYDEDHYHEYVAILVHYLQDPEFQAKAATPELLGDLVTLMLDFESRLTADEVDVVFEELAISKSTEKTMPESTNVILAAQLIGNVSAISATDTFAQRFNVRSQVIETIRAKLNASPSPSTICACVMLGNLAMSDEVCTDMVRIMELHLPLAKILVSNLKPALLYAAAGFMRHLTFPEVNRAPLADAGLFRTCTALLKQTDAAVRGEAAAIIGKLVTSNLHNIVKVVCEKVGETVIPDAHPIVGVEASSESTVLHQLVDQALAPAGPLPSTAMKNPTIELSRSIVTILRFLGRPSAEDNVDAIREQMLEVPLIARPLAKLVRQRFYADARSEGLLGLGLMAQTPHGAQLVLEEMRGDTGLLDAIKEFAEGKDGGAEQQATSSSSGRDYQNAVVLLQALQNNWVSFNEKKPCILLTVQDANTDSSLKDQVKALQEELSRMMVQ
;
A
#
# COMPACT_ATOMS: atom_id res chain seq x y z
N MET A 1 -37.44 66.86 -55.64
CA MET A 1 -36.67 65.68 -56.09
C MET A 1 -35.30 65.78 -55.47
N SER A 2 -35.09 65.08 -54.36
CA SER A 2 -33.76 64.77 -53.81
C SER A 2 -33.88 63.34 -53.31
N THR A 3 -33.45 62.42 -54.17
CA THR A 3 -33.27 60.99 -53.88
C THR A 3 -32.16 60.89 -52.85
N ILE A 4 -32.53 60.64 -51.59
CA ILE A 4 -31.59 60.14 -50.59
C ILE A 4 -31.52 58.64 -50.80
N ASP A 5 -30.33 58.18 -51.18
CA ASP A 5 -29.95 56.80 -51.38
C ASP A 5 -30.38 55.94 -50.18
N ASP A 6 -31.33 55.05 -50.44
CA ASP A 6 -31.63 53.90 -49.59
C ASP A 6 -30.54 52.85 -49.85
N HIS A 7 -29.32 53.11 -49.36
CA HIS A 7 -28.30 52.07 -49.30
C HIS A 7 -28.83 50.99 -48.36
N SER A 8 -29.19 49.83 -48.91
CA SER A 8 -29.54 48.66 -48.11
C SER A 8 -28.37 48.37 -47.18
N ARG A 9 -28.53 48.65 -45.89
CA ARG A 9 -27.50 48.38 -44.88
C ARG A 9 -27.12 46.92 -44.96
N THR A 10 -25.82 46.64 -44.99
CA THR A 10 -25.35 45.27 -44.97
C THR A 10 -25.53 44.69 -43.57
N LEU A 11 -25.57 43.36 -43.46
CA LEU A 11 -25.72 42.67 -42.17
C LEU A 11 -24.65 43.12 -41.13
N PRO A 12 -23.36 43.25 -41.50
CA PRO A 12 -22.33 43.76 -40.59
C PRO A 12 -22.56 45.22 -40.15
N ASP A 13 -23.10 46.09 -41.03
CA ASP A 13 -23.41 47.48 -40.67
C ASP A 13 -24.49 47.53 -39.59
N GLU A 14 -25.52 46.68 -39.71
CA GLU A 14 -26.58 46.58 -38.70
C GLU A 14 -26.05 46.09 -37.35
N VAL A 15 -25.14 45.11 -37.35
CA VAL A 15 -24.50 44.64 -36.11
C VAL A 15 -23.63 45.74 -35.50
N THR A 16 -22.90 46.52 -36.30
CA THR A 16 -22.06 47.60 -35.80
C THR A 16 -22.89 48.63 -35.05
N VAL A 17 -24.03 49.05 -35.64
CA VAL A 17 -24.98 49.97 -34.99
C VAL A 17 -25.53 49.37 -33.68
N LEU A 18 -25.85 48.08 -33.66
CA LEU A 18 -26.31 47.39 -32.45
C LEU A 18 -25.23 47.35 -31.36
N VAL A 19 -23.98 47.07 -31.72
CA VAL A 19 -22.86 47.01 -30.77
C VAL A 19 -22.56 48.40 -30.20
N GLU A 20 -22.70 49.46 -31.00
CA GLU A 20 -22.58 50.85 -30.55
C GLU A 20 -23.70 51.28 -29.59
N LEU A 21 -24.93 50.77 -29.79
CA LEU A 21 -26.06 51.00 -28.89
C LEU A 21 -25.80 50.41 -27.50
N GLY A 22 -25.04 49.31 -27.44
CA GLY A 22 -24.63 48.66 -26.21
C GLY A 22 -25.72 47.80 -25.55
N PRO A 23 -25.37 46.93 -24.59
CA PRO A 23 -26.30 45.99 -23.98
C PRO A 23 -27.28 46.63 -22.98
N GLY A 24 -27.02 47.87 -22.55
CA GLY A 24 -27.82 48.60 -21.55
C GLY A 24 -29.18 49.09 -22.06
N SER A 25 -29.35 49.22 -23.38
CA SER A 25 -30.62 49.58 -24.03
C SER A 25 -31.44 48.32 -24.30
N SER A 26 -31.75 47.56 -23.23
CA SER A 26 -32.03 46.12 -23.34
C SER A 26 -33.20 45.76 -24.28
N ASP A 27 -34.29 46.54 -24.32
CA ASP A 27 -35.44 46.22 -25.17
C ASP A 27 -35.18 46.47 -26.66
N GLU A 28 -34.58 47.61 -27.01
CA GLU A 28 -34.22 47.94 -28.41
C GLU A 28 -33.11 47.01 -28.94
N SER A 29 -32.16 46.67 -28.09
CA SER A 29 -31.08 45.73 -28.40
C SER A 29 -31.62 44.32 -28.59
N LYS A 30 -32.54 43.86 -27.72
CA LYS A 30 -33.20 42.55 -27.85
C LYS A 30 -34.06 42.48 -29.11
N ALA A 31 -34.78 43.54 -29.46
CA ALA A 31 -35.58 43.59 -30.70
C ALA A 31 -34.69 43.51 -31.95
N SER A 32 -33.57 44.23 -31.95
CA SER A 32 -32.58 44.23 -33.03
C SER A 32 -31.90 42.87 -33.19
N LEU A 33 -31.51 42.22 -32.08
CA LEU A 33 -30.97 40.87 -32.07
C LEU A 33 -31.96 39.85 -32.65
N LYS A 34 -33.25 39.93 -32.28
CA LYS A 34 -34.30 39.06 -32.87
C LYS A 34 -34.45 39.27 -34.37
N SER A 35 -34.39 40.52 -34.84
CA SER A 35 -34.42 40.84 -36.27
C SER A 35 -33.22 40.23 -37.02
N LEU A 36 -32.02 40.38 -36.46
CA LEU A 36 -30.79 39.78 -37.00
C LEU A 36 -30.88 38.25 -37.03
N LEU A 37 -31.41 37.63 -35.98
CA LEU A 37 -31.55 36.18 -35.90
C LEU A 37 -32.43 35.60 -37.02
N ASN A 38 -33.52 36.30 -37.37
CA ASN A 38 -34.36 35.93 -38.51
C ASN A 38 -33.59 35.99 -39.83
N LYS A 39 -32.71 37.00 -39.99
CA LYS A 39 -31.86 37.13 -41.18
C LYS A 39 -30.77 36.05 -41.23
N PHE A 40 -30.17 35.70 -40.09
CA PHE A 40 -29.22 34.59 -39.98
C PHE A 40 -29.87 33.27 -40.41
N SER A 41 -31.11 33.05 -39.97
CA SER A 41 -31.87 31.83 -40.29
C SER A 41 -32.28 31.77 -41.76
N ALA A 42 -32.51 32.91 -42.41
CA ALA A 42 -32.88 32.98 -43.82
C ALA A 42 -31.70 32.70 -44.78
N ASN A 43 -30.47 33.04 -44.39
CA ASN A 43 -29.28 32.81 -45.21
C ASN A 43 -28.06 32.38 -44.36
N PRO A 44 -28.11 31.19 -43.72
CA PRO A 44 -27.19 30.78 -42.67
C PRO A 44 -25.76 30.54 -43.16
N ARG A 45 -25.51 30.54 -44.48
CA ARG A 45 -24.20 30.23 -45.07
C ARG A 45 -23.54 31.42 -45.77
N SER A 46 -24.11 32.62 -45.65
CA SER A 46 -23.54 33.80 -46.28
C SER A 46 -22.32 34.33 -45.52
N GLU A 47 -21.34 34.86 -46.25
CA GLU A 47 -20.15 35.51 -45.68
C GLU A 47 -20.53 36.67 -44.74
N ALA A 48 -21.55 37.44 -45.11
CA ALA A 48 -22.11 38.51 -44.29
C ALA A 48 -22.63 38.03 -42.91
N VAL A 49 -23.18 36.81 -42.82
CA VAL A 49 -23.56 36.21 -41.53
C VAL A 49 -22.33 35.86 -40.70
N GLY A 50 -21.26 35.37 -41.33
CA GLY A 50 -19.98 35.12 -40.66
C GLY A 50 -19.36 36.37 -40.06
N GLU A 51 -19.29 37.46 -40.81
CA GLU A 51 -18.78 38.75 -40.34
C GLU A 51 -19.66 39.33 -39.22
N ALA A 52 -20.98 39.28 -39.37
CA ALA A 52 -21.93 39.71 -38.36
C ALA A 52 -21.74 38.96 -37.02
N LEU A 53 -21.60 37.63 -37.07
CA LEU A 53 -21.36 36.82 -35.88
C LEU A 53 -19.98 37.03 -35.29
N GLN A 54 -18.96 37.30 -36.10
CA GLN A 54 -17.64 37.68 -35.60
C GLN A 54 -17.69 38.99 -34.79
N LEU A 55 -18.42 39.99 -35.27
CA LEU A 55 -18.65 41.24 -34.56
C LEU A 55 -19.40 41.00 -33.24
N LEU A 56 -20.48 40.21 -33.26
CA LEU A 56 -21.24 39.84 -32.04
C LEU A 56 -20.38 39.06 -31.04
N GLY A 57 -19.61 38.07 -31.50
CA GLY A 57 -18.67 37.30 -30.69
C GLY A 57 -17.60 38.18 -30.05
N THR A 58 -17.13 39.20 -30.77
CA THR A 58 -16.19 40.19 -30.24
C THR A 58 -16.85 41.13 -29.23
N ALA A 59 -18.10 41.52 -29.46
CA ALA A 59 -18.85 42.36 -28.52
C ALA A 59 -19.07 41.67 -27.17
N VAL A 60 -19.53 40.42 -27.16
CA VAL A 60 -19.75 39.67 -25.91
C VAL A 60 -18.44 39.37 -25.16
N GLY A 61 -17.35 39.12 -25.89
CA GLY A 61 -16.03 38.93 -25.28
C GLY A 61 -15.48 40.21 -24.63
N LYS A 62 -15.82 41.39 -25.15
CA LYS A 62 -15.43 42.69 -24.57
C LYS A 62 -16.36 43.17 -23.46
N GLN A 63 -17.65 42.85 -23.55
CA GLN A 63 -18.68 43.31 -22.61
C GLN A 63 -19.59 42.15 -22.23
N LYS A 64 -19.34 41.55 -21.05
CA LYS A 64 -20.13 40.42 -20.52
C LYS A 64 -21.62 40.71 -20.40
N ALA A 65 -22.04 41.98 -20.32
CA ALA A 65 -23.45 42.35 -20.31
C ALA A 65 -24.25 41.92 -21.57
N TRP A 66 -23.59 41.55 -22.68
CA TRP A 66 -24.26 40.95 -23.84
C TRP A 66 -24.71 39.49 -23.62
N GLN A 67 -24.18 38.80 -22.61
CA GLN A 67 -24.48 37.39 -22.34
C GLN A 67 -25.98 37.14 -22.11
N GLU A 68 -26.66 38.03 -21.37
CA GLU A 68 -28.10 37.92 -21.10
C GLU A 68 -28.96 38.22 -22.34
N PRO A 69 -28.78 39.34 -23.07
CA PRO A 69 -29.47 39.56 -24.34
C PRO A 69 -29.28 38.42 -25.35
N PHE A 70 -28.09 37.84 -25.45
CA PHE A 70 -27.84 36.72 -26.37
C PHE A 70 -28.61 35.45 -25.97
N ARG A 71 -28.74 35.18 -24.67
CA ARG A 71 -29.56 34.08 -24.15
C ARG A 71 -31.04 34.33 -24.41
N GLU A 72 -31.57 35.47 -23.97
CA GLU A 72 -33.03 35.75 -24.01
C GLU A 72 -33.59 35.92 -25.42
N THR A 73 -32.75 36.31 -26.37
CA THR A 73 -33.16 36.47 -27.78
C THR A 73 -33.05 35.18 -28.58
N GLY A 74 -32.45 34.12 -28.01
CA GLY A 74 -32.22 32.85 -28.69
C GLY A 74 -30.96 32.81 -29.56
N LEU A 75 -30.08 33.82 -29.50
CA LEU A 75 -28.83 33.80 -30.27
C LEU A 75 -27.89 32.68 -29.78
N LEU A 76 -27.76 32.50 -28.45
CA LEU A 76 -26.97 31.40 -27.89
C LEU A 76 -27.52 30.04 -28.32
N GLU A 77 -28.85 29.87 -28.25
CA GLU A 77 -29.53 28.65 -28.69
C GLU A 77 -29.32 28.40 -30.19
N TYR A 78 -29.42 29.43 -31.03
CA TYR A 78 -29.18 29.32 -32.47
C TYR A 78 -27.76 28.83 -32.78
N VAL A 79 -26.72 29.40 -32.16
CA VAL A 79 -25.34 28.96 -32.45
C VAL A 79 -25.07 27.54 -31.93
N LEU A 80 -25.66 27.13 -30.79
CA LEU A 80 -25.57 25.77 -30.25
C LEU A 80 -26.28 24.75 -31.16
N GLN A 81 -27.47 25.08 -31.66
CA GLN A 81 -28.25 24.21 -32.54
C GLN A 81 -27.56 23.98 -33.89
N ASN A 82 -26.94 25.02 -34.46
CA ASN A 82 -26.32 24.95 -35.79
C ASN A 82 -24.86 24.47 -35.78
N LEU A 83 -24.22 24.32 -34.61
CA LEU A 83 -22.81 23.94 -34.51
C LEU A 83 -22.50 22.56 -35.11
N GLY A 84 -23.43 21.60 -34.93
CA GLY A 84 -23.28 20.21 -35.39
C GLY A 84 -23.59 19.98 -36.87
N ASP A 85 -24.09 20.98 -37.58
CA ASP A 85 -24.38 20.85 -39.01
C ASP A 85 -23.08 20.95 -39.82
N VAL A 86 -22.59 19.81 -40.31
CA VAL A 86 -21.37 19.70 -41.13
C VAL A 86 -21.45 20.46 -42.46
N SER A 87 -22.65 20.86 -42.89
CA SER A 87 -22.82 21.70 -44.09
C SER A 87 -22.51 23.18 -43.86
N ILE A 88 -22.35 23.58 -42.59
CA ILE A 88 -21.96 24.94 -42.22
C ILE A 88 -20.45 25.12 -42.46
N PRO A 89 -20.03 26.21 -43.15
CA PRO A 89 -18.63 26.47 -43.40
C PRO A 89 -17.80 26.54 -42.11
N LEU A 90 -16.57 26.01 -42.16
CA LEU A 90 -15.65 25.98 -41.04
C LEU A 90 -15.43 27.35 -40.38
N ALA A 91 -15.26 28.39 -41.20
CA ALA A 91 -15.08 29.77 -40.73
C ALA A 91 -16.27 30.26 -39.88
N LEU A 92 -17.49 29.80 -40.20
CA LEU A 92 -18.71 30.15 -39.48
C LEU A 92 -18.83 29.34 -38.19
N ARG A 93 -18.49 28.04 -38.20
CA ARG A 93 -18.41 27.21 -36.98
C ARG A 93 -17.40 27.78 -35.98
N LYS A 94 -16.28 28.35 -36.44
CA LYS A 94 -15.34 29.09 -35.58
C LYS A 94 -16.03 30.26 -34.85
N GLN A 95 -16.88 31.01 -35.54
CA GLN A 95 -17.63 32.11 -34.91
C GLN A 95 -18.71 31.61 -33.94
N TYR A 96 -19.38 30.48 -34.25
CA TYR A 96 -20.31 29.85 -33.32
C TYR A 96 -19.61 29.47 -32.00
N LEU A 97 -18.49 28.74 -32.08
CA LEU A 97 -17.69 28.38 -30.90
C LEU A 97 -17.24 29.61 -30.12
N ARG A 98 -16.78 30.67 -30.80
CA ARG A 98 -16.37 31.94 -30.17
C ARG A 98 -17.51 32.58 -29.39
N ILE A 99 -18.71 32.65 -29.96
CA ILE A 99 -19.90 33.19 -29.27
C ILE A 99 -20.23 32.32 -28.07
N ILE A 100 -20.29 30.99 -28.23
CA ILE A 100 -20.60 30.05 -27.13
C ILE A 100 -19.59 30.24 -25.99
N GLY A 101 -18.30 30.18 -26.27
CA GLY A 101 -17.22 30.32 -25.28
C GLY A 101 -17.30 31.63 -24.49
N ASN A 102 -17.54 32.74 -25.17
CA ASN A 102 -17.70 34.04 -24.52
C ASN A 102 -19.03 34.17 -23.76
N CYS A 103 -20.07 33.48 -24.21
CA CYS A 103 -21.36 33.45 -23.53
C CYS A 103 -21.32 32.66 -22.21
N VAL A 104 -20.54 31.58 -22.16
CA VAL A 104 -20.46 30.69 -20.98
C VAL A 104 -19.37 31.10 -19.99
N ALA A 105 -18.41 31.94 -20.39
CA ALA A 105 -17.35 32.43 -19.52
C ALA A 105 -17.93 33.15 -18.28
N ASP A 106 -17.68 32.58 -17.09
CA ASP A 106 -18.14 33.05 -15.78
C ASP A 106 -19.66 33.29 -15.69
N ASN A 107 -20.47 32.46 -16.37
CA ASN A 107 -21.92 32.62 -16.40
C ASN A 107 -22.65 31.27 -16.30
N ASP A 108 -22.97 30.85 -15.07
CA ASP A 108 -23.57 29.54 -14.80
C ASP A 108 -24.93 29.33 -15.46
N ILE A 109 -25.74 30.38 -15.63
CA ILE A 109 -27.03 30.28 -16.34
C ILE A 109 -26.80 29.90 -17.80
N ASN A 110 -25.81 30.52 -18.45
CA ASN A 110 -25.47 30.19 -19.83
C ASN A 110 -24.74 28.84 -19.93
N ARG A 111 -23.91 28.48 -18.94
CA ARG A 111 -23.30 27.15 -18.85
C ARG A 111 -24.35 26.06 -18.74
N GLU A 112 -25.40 26.25 -17.93
CA GLU A 112 -26.52 25.30 -17.81
C GLU A 112 -27.23 25.07 -19.16
N VAL A 113 -27.42 26.14 -19.94
CA VAL A 113 -28.00 26.05 -21.30
C VAL A 113 -27.06 25.26 -22.23
N ALA A 114 -25.79 25.65 -22.31
CA ALA A 114 -24.82 25.05 -23.23
C ALA A 114 -24.46 23.60 -22.88
N THR A 115 -24.50 23.21 -21.60
CA THR A 115 -24.18 21.86 -21.12
C THR A 115 -25.10 20.80 -21.75
N LYS A 116 -26.33 21.15 -22.09
CA LYS A 116 -27.29 20.23 -22.77
C LYS A 116 -26.81 19.78 -24.15
N ASP A 117 -25.94 20.57 -24.77
CA ASP A 117 -25.39 20.35 -26.11
C ASP A 117 -23.90 20.03 -26.08
N ILE A 118 -23.33 19.63 -24.93
CA ILE A 118 -21.89 19.39 -24.76
C ILE A 118 -21.33 18.39 -25.77
N ALA A 119 -22.09 17.36 -26.17
CA ALA A 119 -21.69 16.40 -27.19
C ALA A 119 -21.36 17.08 -28.54
N LYS A 120 -22.11 18.12 -28.94
CA LYS A 120 -21.86 18.86 -30.19
C LYS A 120 -20.55 19.67 -30.13
N LEU A 121 -20.14 20.10 -28.94
CA LEU A 121 -18.85 20.75 -28.73
C LEU A 121 -17.71 19.73 -28.90
N VAL A 122 -17.89 18.52 -28.35
CA VAL A 122 -16.94 17.41 -28.52
C VAL A 122 -16.84 16.96 -29.97
N ASP A 123 -17.94 16.95 -30.73
CA ASP A 123 -17.96 16.66 -32.17
C ASP A 123 -17.16 17.67 -33.02
N CYS A 124 -16.71 18.78 -32.43
CA CYS A 124 -15.81 19.73 -33.08
C CYS A 124 -14.33 19.35 -32.94
N LEU A 125 -13.96 18.55 -31.95
CA LEU A 125 -12.57 18.15 -31.69
C LEU A 125 -11.89 17.42 -32.85
N PRO A 126 -12.56 16.58 -33.68
CA PRO A 126 -11.91 15.92 -34.80
C PRO A 126 -11.32 16.85 -35.87
N SER A 127 -11.65 18.15 -35.86
CA SER A 127 -11.15 19.12 -36.83
C SER A 127 -10.01 19.95 -36.22
N ASP A 128 -8.80 19.80 -36.74
CA ASP A 128 -7.59 20.50 -36.25
C ASP A 128 -7.77 22.03 -36.18
N ASP A 129 -8.57 22.60 -37.07
CA ASP A 129 -8.94 24.02 -37.12
C ASP A 129 -9.87 24.47 -35.98
N LEU A 130 -10.69 23.56 -35.45
CA LEU A 130 -11.67 23.82 -34.40
C LEU A 130 -11.19 23.34 -33.03
N THR A 131 -10.31 22.33 -32.96
CA THR A 131 -9.85 21.69 -31.71
C THR A 131 -9.42 22.71 -30.65
N PRO A 132 -8.56 23.72 -30.94
CA PRO A 132 -8.12 24.66 -29.90
C PRO A 132 -9.28 25.49 -29.33
N ILE A 133 -10.19 25.93 -30.20
CA ILE A 133 -11.32 26.77 -29.81
C ILE A 133 -12.35 25.92 -29.07
N ALA A 134 -12.61 24.70 -29.52
CA ALA A 134 -13.53 23.77 -28.88
C ALA A 134 -13.05 23.40 -27.46
N LEU A 135 -11.75 23.11 -27.28
CA LEU A 135 -11.16 22.86 -25.96
C LEU A 135 -11.29 24.07 -25.04
N ALA A 136 -11.00 25.29 -25.52
CA ALA A 136 -11.17 26.51 -24.73
C ALA A 136 -12.65 26.74 -24.32
N VAL A 137 -13.61 26.42 -25.21
CA VAL A 137 -15.04 26.50 -24.89
C VAL A 137 -15.44 25.46 -23.85
N LEU A 138 -15.00 24.21 -24.00
CA LEU A 138 -15.24 23.13 -23.04
C LEU A 138 -14.62 23.47 -21.67
N PHE A 139 -13.42 24.03 -21.65
CA PHE A 139 -12.76 24.52 -20.44
C PHE A 139 -13.62 25.59 -19.75
N ASN A 140 -14.03 26.64 -20.46
CA ASN A 140 -14.90 27.68 -19.88
C ASN A 140 -16.24 27.15 -19.38
N LEU A 141 -16.76 26.11 -20.03
CA LEU A 141 -17.99 25.44 -19.65
C LEU A 141 -17.84 24.66 -18.33
N CYS A 142 -16.71 23.98 -18.15
CA CYS A 142 -16.44 23.10 -17.00
C CYS A 142 -15.77 23.82 -15.81
N ASN A 143 -15.05 24.91 -16.06
CA ASN A 143 -14.27 25.61 -15.03
C ASN A 143 -15.17 26.11 -13.90
N ASP A 144 -14.89 25.65 -12.68
CA ASP A 144 -15.70 25.88 -11.47
C ASP A 144 -17.20 25.57 -11.60
N PHE A 145 -17.59 24.69 -12.53
CA PHE A 145 -18.99 24.36 -12.77
C PHE A 145 -19.23 22.85 -12.83
N ASP A 146 -19.55 22.27 -11.67
CA ASP A 146 -19.76 20.84 -11.48
C ASP A 146 -20.76 20.18 -12.44
N PRO A 147 -21.91 20.80 -12.80
CA PRO A 147 -22.86 20.18 -13.73
C PRO A 147 -22.26 19.89 -15.11
N ALA A 148 -21.39 20.77 -15.61
CA ALA A 148 -20.70 20.54 -16.88
C ALA A 148 -19.61 19.47 -16.76
N LYS A 149 -18.84 19.45 -15.66
CA LYS A 149 -17.86 18.39 -15.39
C LYS A 149 -18.54 17.01 -15.35
N ALA A 150 -19.69 16.90 -14.69
CA ALA A 150 -20.49 15.68 -14.66
C ALA A 150 -21.02 15.31 -16.07
N ALA A 151 -21.49 16.28 -16.85
CA ALA A 151 -21.94 16.02 -18.22
C ALA A 151 -20.79 15.55 -19.14
N ALA A 152 -19.58 16.09 -18.97
CA ALA A 152 -18.37 15.65 -19.66
C ALA A 152 -18.01 14.19 -19.32
N ALA A 153 -18.13 13.81 -18.05
CA ALA A 153 -17.92 12.43 -17.60
C ALA A 153 -18.96 11.45 -18.18
N VAL A 154 -20.24 11.87 -18.27
CA VAL A 154 -21.30 11.05 -18.88
C VAL A 154 -20.98 10.70 -20.34
N ILE A 155 -20.41 11.64 -21.11
CA ILE A 155 -20.06 11.43 -22.51
C ILE A 155 -18.66 10.86 -22.75
N ARG A 156 -17.95 10.48 -21.68
CA ARG A 156 -16.57 9.94 -21.74
C ARG A 156 -15.58 10.87 -22.46
N LEU A 157 -15.57 12.14 -22.06
CA LEU A 157 -14.61 13.11 -22.59
C LEU A 157 -13.15 12.68 -22.29
N ASP A 158 -12.91 11.99 -21.18
CA ASP A 158 -11.61 11.41 -20.79
C ASP A 158 -11.04 10.48 -21.87
N PHE A 159 -11.88 9.59 -22.40
CA PHE A 159 -11.50 8.67 -23.47
C PHE A 159 -11.18 9.41 -24.77
N THR A 160 -11.96 10.44 -25.09
CA THR A 160 -11.72 11.25 -26.30
C THR A 160 -10.40 12.01 -26.20
N LEU A 161 -10.14 12.65 -25.05
CA LEU A 161 -8.95 13.46 -24.85
C LEU A 161 -7.68 12.62 -24.75
N SER A 162 -7.70 11.50 -24.01
CA SER A 162 -6.55 10.59 -23.90
C SER A 162 -6.12 10.04 -25.27
N GLY A 163 -7.06 9.57 -26.10
CA GLY A 163 -6.75 9.13 -27.46
C GLY A 163 -6.22 10.24 -28.37
N TYR A 164 -6.63 11.49 -28.14
CA TYR A 164 -6.15 12.64 -28.92
C TYR A 164 -4.75 13.08 -28.49
N LEU A 165 -4.45 13.04 -27.19
CA LEU A 165 -3.11 13.25 -26.66
C LEU A 165 -2.16 12.18 -27.18
N ALA A 166 -2.53 10.90 -27.07
CA ALA A 166 -1.72 9.77 -27.55
C ALA A 166 -1.50 9.80 -29.07
N GLY A 167 -2.42 10.42 -29.82
CA GLY A 167 -2.30 10.64 -31.26
C GLY A 167 -1.65 11.96 -31.69
N HIS A 168 -1.14 12.77 -30.74
CA HIS A 168 -0.61 14.13 -30.97
C HIS A 168 -1.53 15.04 -31.78
N ARG A 169 -2.84 14.95 -31.52
CA ARG A 169 -3.89 15.73 -32.20
C ARG A 169 -4.25 17.02 -31.48
N ILE A 170 -3.74 17.22 -30.27
CA ILE A 170 -3.94 18.44 -29.50
C ILE A 170 -2.71 19.32 -29.70
N PRO A 171 -2.86 20.54 -30.23
CA PRO A 171 -1.73 21.45 -30.40
C PRO A 171 -1.29 22.03 -29.05
N ASP A 172 0.00 22.34 -28.93
CA ASP A 172 0.65 22.83 -27.69
C ASP A 172 -0.14 23.96 -27.01
N ALA A 173 -0.64 24.92 -27.78
CA ALA A 173 -1.41 26.06 -27.27
C ALA A 173 -2.78 25.70 -26.63
N ALA A 174 -3.20 24.44 -26.69
CA ALA A 174 -4.43 23.93 -26.11
C ALA A 174 -4.21 22.74 -25.16
N LEU A 175 -2.95 22.39 -24.85
CA LEU A 175 -2.63 21.28 -23.94
C LEU A 175 -3.17 21.54 -22.53
N ASP A 176 -2.96 22.74 -21.98
CA ASP A 176 -3.47 23.12 -20.64
C ASP A 176 -4.98 22.86 -20.51
N TYR A 177 -5.75 23.22 -21.54
CA TYR A 177 -7.20 23.00 -21.56
C TYR A 177 -7.53 21.51 -21.59
N ALA A 178 -6.82 20.72 -22.39
CA ALA A 178 -7.05 19.29 -22.49
C ALA A 178 -6.71 18.57 -21.19
N THR A 179 -5.57 18.91 -20.57
CA THR A 179 -5.11 18.31 -19.32
C THR A 179 -6.08 18.63 -18.18
N GLU A 180 -6.52 19.87 -18.00
CA GLU A 180 -7.51 20.25 -16.99
C GLU A 180 -8.87 19.55 -17.21
N LEU A 181 -9.35 19.52 -18.45
CA LEU A 181 -10.60 18.82 -18.78
C LEU A 181 -10.50 17.31 -18.52
N LEU A 182 -9.35 16.71 -18.81
CA LEU A 182 -9.09 15.30 -18.53
C LEU A 182 -9.11 15.02 -17.03
N THR A 183 -8.45 15.85 -16.22
CA THR A 183 -8.46 15.75 -14.75
C THR A 183 -9.89 15.83 -14.22
N TRP A 184 -10.63 16.90 -14.57
CA TRP A 184 -11.99 17.10 -14.07
C TRP A 184 -12.97 16.02 -14.54
N THR A 185 -12.80 15.50 -15.75
CA THR A 185 -13.67 14.44 -16.26
C THR A 185 -13.41 13.14 -15.50
N THR A 186 -12.14 12.81 -15.28
CA THR A 186 -11.72 11.59 -14.56
C THR A 186 -12.23 11.60 -13.11
N GLU A 187 -12.12 12.74 -12.41
CA GLU A 187 -12.65 12.92 -11.04
C GLU A 187 -14.17 12.75 -10.92
N LYS A 188 -14.92 12.91 -12.02
CA LYS A 188 -16.39 12.81 -12.05
C LYS A 188 -16.90 11.48 -12.60
N LEU A 189 -16.02 10.54 -12.95
CA LEU A 189 -16.44 9.21 -13.37
C LEU A 189 -17.19 8.51 -12.24
N THR A 190 -18.25 7.78 -12.58
CA THR A 190 -18.91 6.89 -11.62
C THR A 190 -18.07 5.64 -11.41
N ALA A 191 -18.25 4.93 -10.29
CA ALA A 191 -17.57 3.66 -10.04
C ALA A 191 -17.76 2.64 -11.18
N THR A 192 -18.94 2.62 -11.82
CA THR A 192 -19.20 1.74 -12.97
C THR A 192 -18.41 2.13 -14.22
N GLN A 193 -18.25 3.43 -14.48
CA GLN A 193 -17.45 3.92 -15.60
C GLN A 193 -15.96 3.68 -15.34
N PHE A 194 -15.52 3.92 -14.11
CA PHE A 194 -14.13 3.71 -13.70
C PHE A 194 -13.65 2.28 -13.97
N ASN A 195 -14.55 1.31 -13.76
CA ASN A 195 -14.29 -0.11 -13.94
C ASN A 195 -14.84 -0.67 -15.26
N ASP A 196 -15.05 0.12 -16.32
CA ASP A 196 -15.37 -0.41 -17.65
C ASP A 196 -14.11 -0.57 -18.53
N ASP A 197 -14.28 -1.19 -19.70
CA ASP A 197 -13.16 -1.43 -20.63
C ASP A 197 -12.68 -0.13 -21.29
N VAL A 198 -13.55 0.87 -21.40
CA VAL A 198 -13.19 2.19 -21.94
C VAL A 198 -12.20 2.90 -21.02
N SER A 199 -12.36 2.78 -19.70
CA SER A 199 -11.37 3.30 -18.73
C SER A 199 -10.03 2.59 -18.81
N LEU A 200 -10.00 1.30 -19.17
CA LEU A 200 -8.75 0.58 -19.40
C LEU A 200 -8.03 1.10 -20.65
N ASP A 201 -8.78 1.38 -21.73
CA ASP A 201 -8.24 1.99 -22.94
C ASP A 201 -7.75 3.43 -22.69
N THR A 202 -8.55 4.27 -22.00
CA THR A 202 -8.15 5.61 -21.55
C THR A 202 -6.84 5.56 -20.77
N PHE A 203 -6.75 4.65 -19.79
CA PHE A 203 -5.57 4.48 -18.96
C PHE A 203 -4.34 4.04 -19.77
N SER A 204 -4.51 3.09 -20.70
CA SER A 204 -3.45 2.66 -21.61
C SER A 204 -2.91 3.82 -22.45
N ASP A 205 -3.78 4.68 -22.98
CA ASP A 205 -3.37 5.82 -23.79
C ASP A 205 -2.67 6.89 -22.93
N LEU A 206 -3.13 7.12 -21.71
CA LEU A 206 -2.47 8.04 -20.78
C LEU A 206 -1.09 7.55 -20.35
N ILE A 207 -0.86 6.25 -20.16
CA ILE A 207 0.49 5.76 -19.89
C ILE A 207 1.41 6.07 -21.07
N LYS A 208 0.97 5.84 -22.31
CA LYS A 208 1.76 6.16 -23.51
C LYS A 208 2.09 7.65 -23.57
N VAL A 209 1.10 8.52 -23.34
CA VAL A 209 1.28 9.98 -23.29
C VAL A 209 2.31 10.35 -22.22
N THR A 210 2.20 9.77 -21.03
CA THR A 210 3.11 10.06 -19.92
C THR A 210 4.55 9.60 -20.22
N LEU A 211 4.70 8.47 -20.90
CA LEU A 211 6.00 7.92 -21.30
C LEU A 211 6.64 8.66 -22.50
N ASP A 212 5.84 9.34 -23.33
CA ASP A 212 6.34 10.11 -24.48
C ASP A 212 6.93 11.49 -24.13
N TYR A 213 6.95 11.83 -22.83
CA TYR A 213 7.67 12.96 -22.23
C TYR A 213 7.19 14.36 -22.68
N ASP A 214 6.25 14.92 -21.92
CA ASP A 214 5.96 16.36 -21.85
C ASP A 214 6.30 16.87 -20.43
N GLU A 215 7.25 17.81 -20.28
CA GLU A 215 7.65 18.32 -18.95
C GLU A 215 6.54 19.10 -18.25
N ASP A 216 5.69 19.80 -19.02
CA ASP A 216 4.77 20.79 -18.46
C ASP A 216 3.54 20.14 -17.77
N HIS A 217 3.15 18.94 -18.21
CA HIS A 217 1.94 18.24 -17.73
C HIS A 217 2.21 16.86 -17.11
N TYR A 218 3.48 16.51 -16.94
CA TYR A 218 3.88 15.16 -16.50
C TYR A 218 3.24 14.77 -15.17
N HIS A 219 3.21 15.68 -14.20
CA HIS A 219 2.68 15.42 -12.86
C HIS A 219 1.17 15.21 -12.88
N GLU A 220 0.44 15.95 -13.69
CA GLU A 220 -1.00 15.85 -13.88
C GLU A 220 -1.36 14.49 -14.47
N TYR A 221 -0.65 14.04 -15.51
CA TYR A 221 -0.87 12.72 -16.08
C TYR A 221 -0.58 11.58 -15.09
N VAL A 222 0.52 11.69 -14.34
CA VAL A 222 0.82 10.71 -13.28
C VAL A 222 -0.23 10.73 -12.18
N ALA A 223 -0.74 11.90 -11.79
CA ALA A 223 -1.81 12.04 -10.80
C ALA A 223 -3.11 11.37 -11.25
N ILE A 224 -3.49 11.53 -12.52
CA ILE A 224 -4.65 10.85 -13.11
C ILE A 224 -4.46 9.33 -13.11
N LEU A 225 -3.29 8.84 -13.53
CA LEU A 225 -2.97 7.41 -13.50
C LEU A 225 -3.02 6.83 -12.08
N VAL A 226 -2.45 7.56 -11.11
CA VAL A 226 -2.51 7.20 -9.69
C VAL A 226 -3.95 7.15 -9.21
N HIS A 227 -4.81 8.09 -9.63
CA HIS A 227 -6.22 8.09 -9.28
C HIS A 227 -6.90 6.80 -9.74
N TYR A 228 -6.70 6.38 -10.99
CA TYR A 228 -7.17 5.08 -11.50
C TYR A 228 -6.70 3.91 -10.65
N LEU A 229 -5.41 3.89 -10.29
CA LEU A 229 -4.85 2.77 -9.55
C LEU A 229 -5.23 2.74 -8.07
N GLN A 230 -5.96 3.72 -7.53
CA GLN A 230 -6.48 3.66 -6.16
C GLN A 230 -7.60 2.63 -5.99
N ASP A 231 -8.29 2.24 -7.08
CA ASP A 231 -9.38 1.27 -7.04
C ASP A 231 -8.86 -0.19 -7.19
N PRO A 232 -9.13 -1.09 -6.22
CA PRO A 232 -8.65 -2.48 -6.30
C PRO A 232 -9.22 -3.30 -7.45
N GLU A 233 -10.44 -3.01 -7.91
CA GLU A 233 -11.04 -3.70 -9.06
C GLU A 233 -10.34 -3.27 -10.35
N PHE A 234 -10.01 -1.98 -10.48
CA PHE A 234 -9.19 -1.47 -11.56
C PHE A 234 -7.77 -2.04 -11.54
N GLN A 235 -7.11 -2.13 -10.37
CA GLN A 235 -5.81 -2.79 -10.22
C GLN A 235 -5.81 -4.22 -10.77
N ALA A 236 -6.87 -4.99 -10.53
CA ALA A 236 -7.01 -6.35 -11.05
C ALA A 236 -7.14 -6.37 -12.59
N LYS A 237 -7.77 -5.35 -13.20
CA LYS A 237 -7.83 -5.20 -14.66
C LYS A 237 -6.49 -4.80 -15.26
N ALA A 238 -5.77 -3.88 -14.60
CA ALA A 238 -4.45 -3.41 -15.01
C ALA A 238 -3.35 -4.49 -14.92
N ALA A 239 -3.62 -5.63 -14.28
CA ALA A 239 -2.72 -6.79 -14.21
C ALA A 239 -2.61 -7.54 -15.57
N THR A 240 -2.32 -6.84 -16.67
CA THR A 240 -1.94 -7.43 -17.97
C THR A 240 -0.43 -7.30 -18.17
N PRO A 241 0.23 -8.21 -18.93
CA PRO A 241 1.68 -8.12 -19.15
C PRO A 241 2.16 -6.81 -19.76
N GLU A 242 1.39 -6.24 -20.68
CA GLU A 242 1.69 -4.98 -21.37
C GLU A 242 1.56 -3.79 -20.40
N LEU A 243 0.38 -3.59 -19.82
CA LEU A 243 0.12 -2.46 -18.91
C LEU A 243 1.03 -2.49 -17.68
N LEU A 244 1.26 -3.67 -17.09
CA LEU A 244 2.17 -3.77 -15.96
C LEU A 244 3.62 -3.45 -16.37
N GLY A 245 4.04 -3.84 -17.58
CA GLY A 245 5.35 -3.49 -18.13
C GLY A 245 5.53 -1.98 -18.27
N ASP A 246 4.52 -1.31 -18.82
CA ASP A 246 4.53 0.14 -19.00
C ASP A 246 4.46 0.89 -17.66
N LEU A 247 3.65 0.42 -16.71
CA LEU A 247 3.59 0.97 -15.35
C LEU A 247 4.90 0.82 -14.59
N VAL A 248 5.58 -0.32 -14.71
CA VAL A 248 6.90 -0.50 -14.12
C VAL A 248 7.91 0.45 -14.76
N THR A 249 7.83 0.65 -16.08
CA THR A 249 8.70 1.60 -16.79
C THR A 249 8.45 3.02 -16.31
N LEU A 250 7.18 3.45 -16.22
CA LEU A 250 6.78 4.75 -15.72
C LEU A 250 7.23 4.96 -14.27
N MET A 251 7.03 3.97 -13.40
CA MET A 251 7.47 4.02 -12.00
C MET A 251 8.98 4.24 -11.87
N LEU A 252 9.78 3.53 -12.67
CA LEU A 252 11.24 3.65 -12.66
C LEU A 252 11.70 4.99 -13.25
N ASP A 253 11.05 5.46 -14.32
CA ASP A 253 11.30 6.78 -14.90
C ASP A 253 11.00 7.89 -13.88
N PHE A 254 9.83 7.87 -13.24
CA PHE A 254 9.43 8.84 -12.23
C PHE A 254 10.41 8.86 -11.04
N GLU A 255 10.79 7.67 -10.53
CA GLU A 255 11.78 7.55 -9.44
C GLU A 255 13.13 8.16 -9.82
N SER A 256 13.56 8.03 -11.08
CA SER A 256 14.87 8.52 -11.53
C SER A 256 15.00 10.05 -11.51
N ARG A 257 13.87 10.76 -11.46
CA ARG A 257 13.79 12.24 -11.42
C ARG A 257 13.85 12.79 -9.99
N LEU A 258 13.73 11.93 -8.98
CA LEU A 258 13.77 12.35 -7.59
C LEU A 258 15.17 12.76 -7.18
N THR A 259 15.25 13.80 -6.36
CA THR A 259 16.47 14.15 -5.63
C THR A 259 16.75 13.13 -4.53
N ALA A 260 17.99 13.07 -4.05
CA ALA A 260 18.37 12.17 -2.96
C ALA A 260 17.55 12.40 -1.67
N ASP A 261 17.24 13.67 -1.37
CA ASP A 261 16.42 14.04 -0.20
C ASP A 261 14.97 13.57 -0.40
N GLU A 262 14.39 13.75 -1.59
CA GLU A 262 13.05 13.24 -1.90
C GLU A 262 12.96 11.72 -1.82
N VAL A 263 13.98 11.00 -2.30
CA VAL A 263 14.07 9.53 -2.18
C VAL A 263 13.96 9.09 -0.71
N ASP A 264 14.63 9.79 0.19
CA ASP A 264 14.59 9.49 1.61
C ASP A 264 13.21 9.73 2.21
N VAL A 265 12.52 10.80 1.82
CA VAL A 265 11.13 11.07 2.26
C VAL A 265 10.15 10.06 1.67
N VAL A 266 10.34 9.61 0.42
CA VAL A 266 9.49 8.55 -0.17
C VAL A 266 9.59 7.25 0.63
N PHE A 267 10.79 6.88 1.11
CA PHE A 267 10.94 5.73 2.01
C PHE A 267 10.15 5.88 3.32
N GLU A 268 10.10 7.09 3.88
CA GLU A 268 9.33 7.38 5.09
C GLU A 268 7.82 7.31 4.82
N GLU A 269 7.35 7.82 3.68
CA GLU A 269 5.94 7.75 3.30
C GLU A 269 5.43 6.33 3.02
N LEU A 270 6.31 5.48 2.47
CA LEU A 270 6.05 4.06 2.25
C LEU A 270 6.21 3.20 3.52
N ALA A 271 6.66 3.77 4.63
CA ALA A 271 6.78 3.04 5.89
C ALA A 271 5.40 2.73 6.49
N ILE A 272 5.27 1.51 7.03
CA ILE A 272 4.03 1.03 7.66
C ILE A 272 3.77 1.74 8.98
N SER A 273 4.84 1.97 9.76
CA SER A 273 4.80 2.73 11.00
C SER A 273 5.06 4.20 10.69
N LYS A 274 4.00 5.01 10.54
CA LYS A 274 4.16 6.47 10.39
C LYS A 274 4.43 7.11 11.76
N SER A 275 5.39 8.02 11.84
CA SER A 275 5.64 8.81 13.06
C SER A 275 4.42 9.70 13.36
N THR A 276 4.15 9.94 14.64
CA THR A 276 3.01 10.74 15.11
C THR A 276 3.14 12.25 14.79
N GLU A 277 4.34 12.71 14.44
CA GLU A 277 4.60 14.09 14.04
C GLU A 277 4.48 14.20 12.51
N LYS A 278 3.24 14.34 12.01
CA LYS A 278 2.98 14.55 10.59
C LYS A 278 3.40 15.97 10.18
N THR A 279 4.44 16.07 9.37
CA THR A 279 4.49 17.07 8.31
C THR A 279 4.02 16.35 7.06
N MET A 280 2.90 16.76 6.45
CA MET A 280 2.54 16.18 5.15
C MET A 280 3.68 16.52 4.18
N PRO A 281 4.13 15.57 3.34
CA PRO A 281 5.15 15.86 2.34
C PRO A 281 4.64 16.99 1.45
N GLU A 282 5.34 18.13 1.46
CA GLU A 282 4.95 19.30 0.67
C GLU A 282 5.26 19.11 -0.82
N SER A 283 6.14 18.17 -1.17
CA SER A 283 6.56 17.90 -2.55
C SER A 283 5.58 16.98 -3.27
N THR A 284 4.98 17.48 -4.36
CA THR A 284 4.14 16.70 -5.29
C THR A 284 4.88 15.47 -5.82
N ASN A 285 6.19 15.56 -6.08
CA ASN A 285 7.01 14.42 -6.51
C ASN A 285 6.97 13.28 -5.49
N VAL A 286 7.14 13.61 -4.21
CA VAL A 286 7.18 12.62 -3.12
C VAL A 286 5.83 11.93 -2.99
N ILE A 287 4.73 12.70 -3.02
CA ILE A 287 3.37 12.18 -2.93
C ILE A 287 3.10 11.21 -4.09
N LEU A 288 3.33 11.66 -5.32
CA LEU A 288 3.05 10.87 -6.52
C LEU A 288 3.95 9.64 -6.61
N ALA A 289 5.25 9.76 -6.28
CA ALA A 289 6.16 8.62 -6.25
C ALA A 289 5.71 7.54 -5.25
N ALA A 290 5.39 7.95 -4.02
CA ALA A 290 4.92 7.01 -2.99
C ALA A 290 3.60 6.33 -3.40
N GLN A 291 2.65 7.09 -3.95
CA GLN A 291 1.38 6.55 -4.43
C GLN A 291 1.57 5.63 -5.63
N LEU A 292 2.37 6.00 -6.61
CA LEU A 292 2.65 5.19 -7.80
C LEU A 292 3.32 3.87 -7.41
N ILE A 293 4.38 3.91 -6.60
CA ILE A 293 5.09 2.71 -6.12
C ILE A 293 4.15 1.82 -5.31
N GLY A 294 3.37 2.41 -4.39
CA GLY A 294 2.41 1.68 -3.56
C GLY A 294 1.34 0.97 -4.39
N ASN A 295 0.75 1.68 -5.36
CA ASN A 295 -0.30 1.15 -6.20
C ASN A 295 0.19 0.11 -7.21
N VAL A 296 1.35 0.32 -7.86
CA VAL A 296 1.97 -0.70 -8.72
C VAL A 296 2.30 -1.97 -7.92
N SER A 297 2.75 -1.82 -6.67
CA SER A 297 2.95 -2.94 -5.76
C SER A 297 1.62 -3.66 -5.44
N ALA A 298 0.54 -2.91 -5.22
CA ALA A 298 -0.77 -3.44 -4.86
C ALA A 298 -1.41 -4.29 -5.97
N ILE A 299 -1.12 -4.02 -7.25
CA ILE A 299 -1.53 -4.88 -8.38
C ILE A 299 -1.12 -6.34 -8.14
N SER A 300 0.06 -6.57 -7.54
CA SER A 300 0.55 -7.92 -7.26
C SER A 300 -0.20 -8.69 -6.17
N ALA A 301 -1.02 -8.01 -5.38
CA ALA A 301 -1.86 -8.65 -4.37
C ALA A 301 -3.18 -9.18 -4.95
N THR A 302 -3.46 -8.95 -6.23
CA THR A 302 -4.70 -9.39 -6.88
C THR A 302 -4.62 -10.84 -7.36
N ASP A 303 -5.75 -11.56 -7.35
CA ASP A 303 -5.83 -12.93 -7.88
C ASP A 303 -5.48 -12.97 -9.37
N THR A 304 -5.86 -11.94 -10.13
CA THR A 304 -5.56 -11.82 -11.57
C THR A 304 -4.06 -11.80 -11.83
N PHE A 305 -3.29 -11.11 -10.97
CA PHE A 305 -1.84 -11.11 -11.07
C PHE A 305 -1.26 -12.52 -10.85
N ALA A 306 -1.68 -13.21 -9.79
CA ALA A 306 -1.22 -14.57 -9.50
C ALA A 306 -1.55 -15.58 -10.62
N GLN A 307 -2.63 -15.35 -11.37
CA GLN A 307 -3.04 -16.18 -12.50
C GLN A 307 -2.24 -15.90 -13.79
N ARG A 308 -1.77 -14.67 -14.00
CA ARG A 308 -1.16 -14.23 -15.26
C ARG A 308 0.36 -14.17 -15.22
N PHE A 309 0.95 -14.03 -14.04
CA PHE A 309 2.38 -13.84 -13.87
C PHE A 309 3.04 -14.99 -13.12
N ASN A 310 4.31 -15.22 -13.44
CA ASN A 310 5.17 -16.10 -12.68
C ASN A 310 6.58 -15.51 -12.62
N VAL A 311 7.49 -16.16 -11.89
CA VAL A 311 8.85 -15.70 -11.66
C VAL A 311 9.72 -15.56 -12.93
N ARG A 312 9.25 -16.09 -14.07
CA ARG A 312 9.92 -16.01 -15.39
C ARG A 312 9.24 -15.02 -16.35
N SER A 313 8.18 -14.33 -15.93
CA SER A 313 7.54 -13.28 -16.74
C SER A 313 8.51 -12.12 -16.97
N GLN A 314 8.57 -11.57 -18.19
CA GLN A 314 9.54 -10.53 -18.57
C GLN A 314 9.52 -9.31 -17.63
N VAL A 315 8.34 -8.78 -17.32
CA VAL A 315 8.20 -7.64 -16.39
C VAL A 315 8.71 -7.96 -14.98
N ILE A 316 8.56 -9.21 -14.54
CA ILE A 316 9.06 -9.68 -13.24
C ILE A 316 10.58 -9.78 -13.26
N GLU A 317 11.20 -10.07 -14.40
CA GLU A 317 12.66 -10.03 -14.53
C GLU A 317 13.22 -8.60 -14.36
N THR A 318 12.56 -7.60 -14.95
CA THR A 318 12.90 -6.18 -14.77
C THR A 318 12.83 -5.78 -13.30
N ILE A 319 11.74 -6.16 -12.62
CA ILE A 319 11.57 -5.91 -11.20
C ILE A 319 12.61 -6.65 -10.35
N ARG A 320 12.91 -7.92 -10.67
CA ARG A 320 13.94 -8.70 -9.99
C ARG A 320 15.33 -8.07 -10.10
N ALA A 321 15.65 -7.42 -11.22
CA ALA A 321 16.94 -6.74 -11.39
C ALA A 321 17.17 -5.65 -10.32
N LYS A 322 16.10 -5.03 -9.80
CA LYS A 322 16.18 -4.03 -8.72
C LYS A 322 16.75 -4.58 -7.42
N LEU A 323 16.58 -5.87 -7.13
CA LEU A 323 17.17 -6.49 -5.92
C LEU A 323 18.71 -6.50 -5.94
N ASN A 324 19.31 -6.45 -7.13
CA ASN A 324 20.77 -6.47 -7.30
C ASN A 324 21.37 -5.06 -7.46
N ALA A 325 20.53 -4.05 -7.65
CA ALA A 325 20.94 -2.66 -7.79
C ALA A 325 21.15 -1.99 -6.42
N SER A 326 21.56 -0.72 -6.43
CA SER A 326 21.52 0.12 -5.23
C SER A 326 20.08 0.27 -4.75
N PRO A 327 19.80 0.08 -3.45
CA PRO A 327 18.43 0.20 -2.93
C PRO A 327 17.81 1.57 -3.23
N SER A 328 16.59 1.53 -3.74
CA SER A 328 15.74 2.69 -4.03
C SER A 328 14.28 2.36 -3.70
N PRO A 329 13.36 3.34 -3.59
CA PRO A 329 11.95 3.10 -3.29
C PRO A 329 11.29 1.98 -4.11
N SER A 330 11.56 1.88 -5.41
CA SER A 330 11.08 0.80 -6.29
C SER A 330 11.57 -0.61 -5.89
N THR A 331 12.62 -0.71 -5.07
CA THR A 331 13.06 -1.99 -4.48
C THR A 331 12.02 -2.54 -3.51
N ILE A 332 11.22 -1.68 -2.87
CA ILE A 332 10.07 -2.11 -2.05
C ILE A 332 9.06 -2.84 -2.94
N CYS A 333 8.71 -2.24 -4.07
CA CYS A 333 7.84 -2.87 -5.07
C CYS A 333 8.37 -4.24 -5.49
N ALA A 334 9.68 -4.34 -5.75
CA ALA A 334 10.30 -5.61 -6.09
C ALA A 334 10.14 -6.68 -5.00
N CYS A 335 10.38 -6.34 -3.74
CA CYS A 335 10.18 -7.26 -2.63
C CYS A 335 8.71 -7.69 -2.50
N VAL A 336 7.76 -6.77 -2.65
CA VAL A 336 6.32 -7.07 -2.53
C VAL A 336 5.85 -7.97 -3.67
N MET A 337 6.13 -7.60 -4.93
CA MET A 337 5.67 -8.38 -6.09
C MET A 337 6.26 -9.79 -6.11
N LEU A 338 7.56 -9.92 -5.84
CA LEU A 338 8.20 -11.24 -5.78
C LEU A 338 7.73 -12.05 -4.58
N GLY A 339 7.51 -11.39 -3.43
CA GLY A 339 6.89 -12.01 -2.26
C GLY A 339 5.51 -12.58 -2.55
N ASN A 340 4.68 -11.86 -3.32
CA ASN A 340 3.35 -12.31 -3.73
C ASN A 340 3.38 -13.38 -4.83
N LEU A 341 4.50 -13.58 -5.53
CA LEU A 341 4.71 -14.73 -6.43
C LEU A 341 5.22 -15.97 -5.69
N ALA A 342 5.71 -15.84 -4.47
CA ALA A 342 6.23 -16.91 -3.63
C ALA A 342 5.08 -17.74 -2.99
N MET A 343 4.18 -18.26 -3.82
CA MET A 343 2.88 -18.82 -3.43
C MET A 343 2.88 -20.34 -3.19
N SER A 344 3.95 -21.05 -3.58
CA SER A 344 4.06 -22.50 -3.40
C SER A 344 5.46 -22.91 -2.95
N ASP A 345 5.56 -24.11 -2.38
CA ASP A 345 6.85 -24.62 -1.91
C ASP A 345 7.84 -24.80 -3.07
N GLU A 346 7.37 -25.19 -4.25
CA GLU A 346 8.17 -25.34 -5.46
C GLU A 346 8.75 -23.99 -5.93
N VAL A 347 7.91 -22.95 -6.00
CA VAL A 347 8.36 -21.61 -6.42
C VAL A 347 9.38 -21.06 -5.43
N CYS A 348 9.11 -21.15 -4.14
CA CYS A 348 10.05 -20.73 -3.10
C CYS A 348 11.37 -21.52 -3.16
N THR A 349 11.32 -22.81 -3.50
CA THR A 349 12.51 -23.65 -3.67
C THR A 349 13.33 -23.20 -4.88
N ASP A 350 12.70 -22.93 -6.02
CA ASP A 350 13.35 -22.39 -7.22
C ASP A 350 13.99 -21.02 -6.94
N MET A 351 13.28 -20.14 -6.23
CA MET A 351 13.77 -18.82 -5.83
C MET A 351 15.05 -18.88 -4.99
N VAL A 352 15.19 -19.90 -4.13
CA VAL A 352 16.39 -20.09 -3.30
C VAL A 352 17.49 -20.80 -4.07
N ARG A 353 17.19 -21.92 -4.73
CA ARG A 353 18.20 -22.83 -5.29
C ARG A 353 18.67 -22.48 -6.70
N ILE A 354 17.80 -21.88 -7.51
CA ILE A 354 18.09 -21.58 -8.92
C ILE A 354 18.35 -20.08 -9.08
N MET A 355 17.49 -19.25 -8.49
CA MET A 355 17.56 -17.79 -8.64
C MET A 355 18.39 -17.11 -7.56
N GLU A 356 18.74 -17.84 -6.49
CA GLU A 356 19.54 -17.35 -5.35
C GLU A 356 19.04 -16.04 -4.73
N LEU A 357 17.72 -15.77 -4.76
CA LEU A 357 17.14 -14.49 -4.33
C LEU A 357 17.38 -14.18 -2.85
N HIS A 358 17.66 -15.19 -2.04
CA HIS A 358 18.04 -15.04 -0.65
C HIS A 358 19.33 -14.24 -0.45
N LEU A 359 20.27 -14.27 -1.41
CA LEU A 359 21.54 -13.54 -1.32
C LEU A 359 21.37 -12.00 -1.43
N PRO A 360 20.73 -11.45 -2.50
CA PRO A 360 20.49 -10.01 -2.56
C PRO A 360 19.56 -9.52 -1.46
N LEU A 361 18.58 -10.32 -1.03
CA LEU A 361 17.73 -9.96 0.12
C LEU A 361 18.53 -9.87 1.41
N ALA A 362 19.42 -10.84 1.70
CA ALA A 362 20.28 -10.78 2.87
C ALA A 362 21.17 -9.54 2.85
N LYS A 363 21.70 -9.16 1.68
CA LYS A 363 22.47 -7.92 1.51
C LYS A 363 21.64 -6.68 1.88
N ILE A 364 20.42 -6.55 1.35
CA ILE A 364 19.49 -5.45 1.66
C ILE A 364 19.23 -5.38 3.17
N LEU A 365 18.95 -6.51 3.80
CA LEU A 365 18.60 -6.59 5.23
C LEU A 365 19.76 -6.21 6.17
N VAL A 366 21.01 -6.38 5.73
CA VAL A 366 22.21 -6.06 6.53
C VAL A 366 22.71 -4.64 6.28
N SER A 367 22.57 -4.11 5.05
CA SER A 367 23.20 -2.84 4.66
C SER A 367 22.28 -1.62 4.69
N ASN A 368 21.01 -1.78 5.07
CA ASN A 368 20.02 -0.70 5.01
C ASN A 368 19.39 -0.42 6.39
N LEU A 369 18.88 0.80 6.57
CA LEU A 369 18.24 1.27 7.81
C LEU A 369 16.81 1.77 7.58
N LYS A 370 16.33 1.82 6.33
CA LYS A 370 14.99 2.31 5.98
C LYS A 370 13.93 1.28 6.36
N PRO A 371 13.03 1.55 7.32
CA PRO A 371 12.10 0.55 7.85
C PRO A 371 11.17 -0.06 6.79
N ALA A 372 10.67 0.74 5.85
CA ALA A 372 9.78 0.29 4.78
C ALA A 372 10.42 -0.82 3.93
N LEU A 373 11.69 -0.62 3.53
CA LEU A 373 12.43 -1.59 2.73
C LEU A 373 12.81 -2.83 3.53
N LEU A 374 13.28 -2.65 4.78
CA LEU A 374 13.61 -3.78 5.65
C LEU A 374 12.39 -4.66 5.90
N TYR A 375 11.22 -4.07 6.13
CA TYR A 375 9.97 -4.81 6.33
C TYR A 375 9.59 -5.61 5.08
N ALA A 376 9.57 -4.96 3.90
CA ALA A 376 9.21 -5.63 2.66
C ALA A 376 10.19 -6.77 2.30
N ALA A 377 11.50 -6.53 2.45
CA ALA A 377 12.52 -7.54 2.20
C ALA A 377 12.45 -8.70 3.20
N ALA A 378 12.18 -8.43 4.49
CA ALA A 378 12.02 -9.46 5.51
C ALA A 378 10.75 -10.29 5.28
N GLY A 379 9.64 -9.65 4.90
CA GLY A 379 8.41 -10.33 4.52
C GLY A 379 8.61 -11.29 3.35
N PHE A 380 9.35 -10.86 2.31
CA PHE A 380 9.70 -11.73 1.19
C PHE A 380 10.63 -12.88 1.63
N MET A 381 11.70 -12.59 2.39
CA MET A 381 12.59 -13.61 2.94
C MET A 381 11.84 -14.64 3.79
N ARG A 382 10.81 -14.22 4.54
CA ARG A 382 9.96 -15.13 5.32
C ARG A 382 9.24 -16.13 4.45
N HIS A 383 8.71 -15.76 3.28
CA HIS A 383 8.08 -16.71 2.36
C HIS A 383 9.07 -17.79 1.91
N LEU A 384 10.33 -17.43 1.66
CA LEU A 384 11.38 -18.38 1.29
C LEU A 384 11.69 -19.42 2.37
N THR A 385 11.34 -19.15 3.62
CA THR A 385 11.54 -20.08 4.77
C THR A 385 10.43 -21.12 4.92
N PHE A 386 9.32 -20.98 4.17
CA PHE A 386 8.19 -21.89 4.25
C PHE A 386 8.51 -23.33 3.86
N PRO A 387 9.15 -23.60 2.71
CA PRO A 387 9.57 -24.94 2.34
C PRO A 387 10.60 -25.47 3.32
N GLU A 388 10.38 -26.68 3.83
CA GLU A 388 11.32 -27.30 4.77
C GLU A 388 12.73 -27.45 4.18
N VAL A 389 12.80 -27.75 2.88
CA VAL A 389 14.03 -27.95 2.11
C VAL A 389 14.88 -26.69 1.95
N ASN A 390 14.33 -25.51 2.22
CA ASN A 390 15.04 -24.23 2.17
C ASN A 390 15.64 -23.83 3.52
N ARG A 391 15.11 -24.33 4.64
CA ARG A 391 15.45 -23.83 5.99
C ARG A 391 16.94 -23.97 6.31
N ALA A 392 17.54 -25.13 6.05
CA ALA A 392 18.96 -25.36 6.29
C ALA A 392 19.85 -24.52 5.35
N PRO A 393 19.65 -24.52 4.01
CA PRO A 393 20.40 -23.65 3.11
C PRO A 393 20.34 -22.16 3.49
N LEU A 394 19.17 -21.65 3.88
CA LEU A 394 19.01 -20.26 4.31
C LEU A 394 19.79 -19.96 5.61
N ALA A 395 19.79 -20.89 6.56
CA ALA A 395 20.58 -20.75 7.78
C ALA A 395 22.09 -20.81 7.48
N ASP A 396 22.51 -21.68 6.56
CA ASP A 396 23.90 -21.79 6.11
C ASP A 396 24.38 -20.53 5.39
N ALA A 397 23.49 -19.84 4.68
CA ALA A 397 23.73 -18.52 4.09
C ALA A 397 23.81 -17.37 5.12
N GLY A 398 23.71 -17.67 6.42
CA GLY A 398 23.87 -16.69 7.50
C GLY A 398 22.59 -15.96 7.91
N LEU A 399 21.40 -16.45 7.53
CA LEU A 399 20.13 -15.76 7.81
C LEU A 399 19.87 -15.53 9.31
N PHE A 400 20.32 -16.42 10.22
CA PHE A 400 20.21 -16.17 11.67
C PHE A 400 20.94 -14.90 12.10
N ARG A 401 22.15 -14.65 11.59
CA ARG A 401 22.93 -13.44 11.88
C ARG A 401 22.23 -12.20 11.36
N THR A 402 21.65 -12.29 10.17
CA THR A 402 20.84 -11.21 9.59
C THR A 402 19.63 -10.91 10.47
N CYS A 403 18.87 -11.92 10.86
CA CYS A 403 17.69 -11.74 11.71
C CYS A 403 18.05 -11.20 13.10
N THR A 404 19.15 -11.63 13.71
CA THR A 404 19.55 -11.09 15.02
C THR A 404 20.00 -9.63 14.97
N ALA A 405 20.56 -9.18 13.84
CA ALA A 405 20.79 -7.76 13.59
C ALA A 405 19.47 -6.99 13.44
N LEU A 406 18.50 -7.54 12.70
CA LEU A 406 17.17 -6.93 12.52
C LEU A 406 16.38 -6.83 13.83
N LEU A 407 16.51 -7.79 14.74
CA LEU A 407 15.85 -7.74 16.06
C LEU A 407 16.29 -6.52 16.90
N LYS A 408 17.46 -5.94 16.61
CA LYS A 408 18.00 -4.76 17.29
C LYS A 408 17.52 -3.43 16.69
N GLN A 409 16.76 -3.46 15.59
CA GLN A 409 16.18 -2.27 14.98
C GLN A 409 15.12 -1.64 15.91
N THR A 410 14.76 -0.38 15.67
CA THR A 410 13.75 0.33 16.47
C THR A 410 12.33 0.02 16.05
N ASP A 411 12.10 -0.21 14.75
CA ASP A 411 10.76 -0.47 14.21
C ASP A 411 10.23 -1.85 14.64
N ALA A 412 9.06 -1.87 15.27
CA ALA A 412 8.46 -3.08 15.82
C ALA A 412 8.05 -4.08 14.73
N ALA A 413 7.64 -3.61 13.55
CA ALA A 413 7.21 -4.46 12.44
C ALA A 413 8.40 -5.22 11.83
N VAL A 414 9.53 -4.55 11.62
CA VAL A 414 10.79 -5.16 11.14
C VAL A 414 11.27 -6.24 12.13
N ARG A 415 11.28 -5.93 13.43
CA ARG A 415 11.63 -6.92 14.47
C ARG A 415 10.68 -8.11 14.46
N GLY A 416 9.39 -7.85 14.26
CA GLY A 416 8.34 -8.86 14.14
C GLY A 416 8.59 -9.85 13.00
N GLU A 417 8.91 -9.34 11.81
CA GLU A 417 9.24 -10.19 10.65
C GLU A 417 10.51 -11.00 10.90
N ALA A 418 11.55 -10.41 11.50
CA ALA A 418 12.77 -11.14 11.87
C ALA A 418 12.48 -12.28 12.85
N ALA A 419 11.65 -12.05 13.87
CA ALA A 419 11.24 -13.08 14.83
C ALA A 419 10.47 -14.22 14.15
N ALA A 420 9.56 -13.89 13.23
CA ALA A 420 8.78 -14.88 12.49
C ALA A 420 9.65 -15.74 11.54
N ILE A 421 10.66 -15.14 10.89
CA ILE A 421 11.65 -15.88 10.10
C ILE A 421 12.37 -16.91 10.97
N ILE A 422 12.88 -16.49 12.14
CA ILE A 422 13.60 -17.39 13.06
C ILE A 422 12.71 -18.55 13.50
N GLY A 423 11.46 -18.27 13.89
CA GLY A 423 10.50 -19.31 14.28
C GLY A 423 10.26 -20.34 13.17
N LYS A 424 10.19 -19.89 11.92
CA LYS A 424 10.03 -20.80 10.79
C LYS A 424 11.30 -21.61 10.51
N LEU A 425 12.49 -21.00 10.59
CA LEU A 425 13.76 -21.69 10.38
C LEU A 425 14.00 -22.85 11.36
N VAL A 426 13.59 -22.71 12.62
CA VAL A 426 13.77 -23.77 13.64
C VAL A 426 12.68 -24.84 13.61
N THR A 427 11.58 -24.61 12.88
CA THR A 427 10.46 -25.55 12.83
C THR A 427 10.89 -26.86 12.15
N SER A 428 10.78 -27.97 12.88
CA SER A 428 11.09 -29.33 12.40
C SER A 428 12.47 -29.46 11.74
N ASN A 429 13.48 -28.73 12.22
CA ASN A 429 14.80 -28.73 11.59
C ASN A 429 15.92 -28.80 12.64
N LEU A 430 16.45 -30.01 12.88
CA LEU A 430 17.52 -30.22 13.88
C LEU A 430 18.78 -29.43 13.56
N HIS A 431 19.20 -29.39 12.29
CA HIS A 431 20.39 -28.63 11.85
C HIS A 431 20.33 -27.19 12.33
N ASN A 432 19.20 -26.51 12.07
CA ASN A 432 18.98 -25.13 12.49
C ASN A 432 18.84 -24.97 14.01
N ILE A 433 18.23 -25.94 14.69
CA ILE A 433 18.16 -25.94 16.17
C ILE A 433 19.55 -26.01 16.78
N VAL A 434 20.43 -26.89 16.27
CA VAL A 434 21.84 -26.98 16.68
C VAL A 434 22.54 -25.64 16.48
N LYS A 435 22.33 -24.98 15.33
CA LYS A 435 22.90 -23.63 15.11
C LYS A 435 22.42 -22.63 16.15
N VAL A 436 21.13 -22.62 16.46
CA VAL A 436 20.57 -21.65 17.40
C VAL A 436 21.06 -21.87 18.83
N VAL A 437 21.11 -23.13 19.27
CA VAL A 437 21.46 -23.49 20.65
C VAL A 437 22.97 -23.55 20.87
N CYS A 438 23.72 -24.08 19.91
CA CYS A 438 25.11 -24.49 20.10
C CYS A 438 26.14 -23.56 19.48
N GLU A 439 25.85 -22.93 18.33
CA GLU A 439 26.84 -22.06 17.66
C GLU A 439 26.97 -20.71 18.39
N LYS A 440 28.21 -20.31 18.66
CA LYS A 440 28.49 -19.00 19.25
C LYS A 440 28.46 -17.90 18.19
N VAL A 441 28.01 -16.72 18.60
CA VAL A 441 27.93 -15.54 17.75
C VAL A 441 29.35 -15.14 17.32
N GLY A 442 29.68 -15.34 16.05
CA GLY A 442 30.98 -15.00 15.46
C GLY A 442 31.83 -16.20 15.02
N GLU A 443 31.42 -17.44 15.27
CA GLU A 443 32.13 -18.65 14.83
C GLU A 443 31.82 -19.06 13.38
N THR A 444 30.74 -18.55 12.78
CA THR A 444 30.36 -18.83 11.39
C THR A 444 31.20 -17.99 10.42
N VAL A 445 32.29 -18.58 9.92
CA VAL A 445 33.10 -18.03 8.82
C VAL A 445 32.34 -18.26 7.51
N ILE A 446 31.71 -17.21 6.98
CA ILE A 446 31.29 -17.18 5.58
C ILE A 446 32.51 -16.74 4.75
N PRO A 447 32.97 -17.53 3.76
CA PRO A 447 33.92 -17.04 2.77
C PRO A 447 33.26 -15.88 2.02
N ASP A 448 33.84 -14.68 2.09
CA ASP A 448 33.43 -13.44 1.40
C ASP A 448 32.42 -12.49 2.08
N ALA A 449 32.04 -12.68 3.36
CA ALA A 449 31.20 -11.69 4.05
C ALA A 449 31.99 -10.46 4.51
N HIS A 450 31.59 -9.27 4.04
CA HIS A 450 32.06 -7.99 4.60
C HIS A 450 31.75 -7.90 6.11
N PRO A 451 32.62 -7.30 6.93
CA PRO A 451 32.38 -7.13 8.35
C PRO A 451 31.10 -6.31 8.57
N ILE A 452 30.14 -6.88 9.32
CA ILE A 452 28.94 -6.17 9.75
C ILE A 452 29.36 -5.17 10.82
N VAL A 453 29.10 -3.89 10.57
CA VAL A 453 29.34 -2.80 11.51
C VAL A 453 28.46 -2.99 12.76
N GLY A 454 29.05 -3.03 13.95
CA GLY A 454 28.33 -3.08 15.23
C GLY A 454 28.13 -4.46 15.87
N VAL A 455 28.75 -5.53 15.35
CA VAL A 455 28.77 -6.84 16.03
C VAL A 455 30.09 -6.99 16.79
N GLU A 456 30.11 -6.63 18.07
CA GLU A 456 31.16 -7.07 18.99
C GLU A 456 31.02 -8.59 19.19
N ALA A 457 32.05 -9.35 18.82
CA ALA A 457 32.07 -10.79 19.02
C ALA A 457 32.19 -11.09 20.53
N SER A 458 31.06 -11.40 21.17
CA SER A 458 31.06 -11.95 22.53
C SER A 458 31.35 -13.45 22.44
N SER A 459 32.47 -13.87 23.02
CA SER A 459 33.00 -15.25 22.95
C SER A 459 32.17 -16.32 23.68
N GLU A 460 31.00 -15.96 24.25
CA GLU A 460 30.16 -16.88 25.04
C GLU A 460 28.66 -16.87 24.66
N SER A 461 28.18 -15.91 23.87
CA SER A 461 26.74 -15.79 23.54
C SER A 461 26.37 -16.59 22.29
N THR A 462 25.36 -17.45 22.38
CA THR A 462 24.77 -18.16 21.22
C THR A 462 23.60 -17.38 20.62
N VAL A 463 23.10 -17.78 19.46
CA VAL A 463 21.90 -17.15 18.86
C VAL A 463 20.72 -17.21 19.83
N LEU A 464 20.53 -18.33 20.54
CA LEU A 464 19.48 -18.50 21.54
C LEU A 464 19.54 -17.45 22.66
N HIS A 465 20.74 -17.08 23.12
CA HIS A 465 20.89 -16.01 24.12
C HIS A 465 20.29 -14.69 23.59
N GLN A 466 20.60 -14.35 22.34
CA GLN A 466 20.04 -13.16 21.70
C GLN A 466 18.53 -13.25 21.52
N LEU A 467 17.97 -14.43 21.24
CA LEU A 467 16.52 -14.62 21.17
C LEU A 467 15.85 -14.37 22.52
N VAL A 468 16.42 -14.87 23.61
CA VAL A 468 15.91 -14.65 24.97
C VAL A 468 15.96 -13.16 25.31
N ASP A 469 17.09 -12.51 25.10
CA ASP A 469 17.23 -11.07 25.37
C ASP A 469 16.20 -10.24 24.59
N GLN A 470 16.02 -10.55 23.30
CA GLN A 470 15.10 -9.82 22.43
C GLN A 470 13.63 -10.16 22.71
N ALA A 471 13.31 -11.37 23.16
CA ALA A 471 11.96 -11.71 23.62
C ALA A 471 11.59 -10.92 24.89
N LEU A 472 12.58 -10.60 25.74
CA LEU A 472 12.37 -9.84 26.96
C LEU A 472 12.39 -8.33 26.77
N ALA A 473 13.02 -7.85 25.69
CA ALA A 473 13.09 -6.44 25.33
C ALA A 473 11.68 -5.84 25.07
N PRO A 474 11.46 -4.56 25.41
CA PRO A 474 10.21 -3.88 25.08
C PRO A 474 9.94 -3.89 23.58
N ALA A 475 8.70 -4.19 23.20
CA ALA A 475 8.21 -4.03 21.83
C ALA A 475 7.45 -2.70 21.72
N GLY A 476 7.72 -1.94 20.65
CA GLY A 476 6.91 -0.77 20.30
C GLY A 476 5.49 -1.18 19.87
N PRO A 477 4.56 -0.22 19.76
CA PRO A 477 3.22 -0.50 19.27
C PRO A 477 3.27 -0.99 17.82
N LEU A 478 2.40 -1.95 17.48
CA LEU A 478 2.17 -2.40 16.11
C LEU A 478 0.90 -1.74 15.56
N PRO A 479 0.87 -1.35 14.27
CA PRO A 479 -0.31 -0.78 13.64
C PRO A 479 -1.53 -1.71 13.57
N SER A 480 -1.33 -3.03 13.61
CA SER A 480 -2.40 -4.02 13.53
C SER A 480 -2.06 -5.27 14.35
N THR A 481 -3.09 -5.89 14.95
CA THR A 481 -2.97 -7.18 15.66
C THR A 481 -2.69 -8.37 14.74
N ALA A 482 -2.85 -8.20 13.42
CA ALA A 482 -2.46 -9.19 12.42
C ALA A 482 -0.93 -9.27 12.23
N MET A 483 -0.20 -8.22 12.63
CA MET A 483 1.26 -8.14 12.49
C MET A 483 1.97 -8.98 13.55
N LYS A 484 3.23 -9.34 13.26
CA LYS A 484 4.02 -10.23 14.10
C LYS A 484 4.60 -9.47 15.29
N ASN A 485 4.16 -9.82 16.49
CA ASN A 485 4.74 -9.27 17.72
C ASN A 485 6.08 -9.98 18.02
N PRO A 486 7.22 -9.26 18.06
CA PRO A 486 8.53 -9.89 18.20
C PRO A 486 8.66 -10.68 19.51
N THR A 487 8.11 -10.18 20.62
CA THR A 487 8.14 -10.90 21.91
C THR A 487 7.37 -12.21 21.83
N ILE A 488 6.17 -12.20 21.25
CA ILE A 488 5.35 -13.42 21.13
C ILE A 488 6.02 -14.43 20.18
N GLU A 489 6.48 -13.99 19.02
CA GLU A 489 7.06 -14.88 18.00
C GLU A 489 8.42 -15.48 18.45
N LEU A 490 9.25 -14.72 19.15
CA LEU A 490 10.50 -15.26 19.72
C LEU A 490 10.23 -16.27 20.83
N SER A 491 9.29 -15.99 21.74
CA SER A 491 8.90 -16.96 22.77
C SER A 491 8.31 -18.23 22.15
N ARG A 492 7.50 -18.12 21.08
CA ARG A 492 6.99 -19.28 20.32
C ARG A 492 8.10 -20.07 19.64
N SER A 493 9.15 -19.39 19.18
CA SER A 493 10.34 -20.04 18.61
C SER A 493 11.04 -20.91 19.66
N ILE A 494 11.17 -20.41 20.90
CA ILE A 494 11.69 -21.18 22.05
C ILE A 494 10.81 -22.41 22.32
N VAL A 495 9.47 -22.26 22.35
CA VAL A 495 8.53 -23.39 22.49
C VAL A 495 8.72 -24.41 21.37
N THR A 496 8.94 -23.95 20.14
CA THR A 496 9.12 -24.81 18.96
C THR A 496 10.39 -25.65 19.07
N ILE A 497 11.49 -25.05 19.55
CA ILE A 497 12.75 -25.76 19.83
C ILE A 497 12.52 -26.82 20.93
N LEU A 498 11.94 -26.43 22.07
CA LEU A 498 11.62 -27.36 23.17
C LEU A 498 10.73 -28.50 22.71
N ARG A 499 9.72 -28.21 21.88
CA ARG A 499 8.80 -29.21 21.34
C ARG A 499 9.50 -30.20 20.43
N PHE A 500 10.51 -29.77 19.66
CA PHE A 500 11.31 -30.67 18.84
C PHE A 500 12.22 -31.55 19.71
N LEU A 501 12.94 -30.94 20.64
CA LEU A 501 13.88 -31.64 21.53
C LEU A 501 13.19 -32.57 22.55
N GLY A 502 11.91 -32.32 22.85
CA GLY A 502 11.10 -33.18 23.73
C GLY A 502 10.48 -34.40 23.04
N ARG A 503 10.65 -34.57 21.72
CA ARG A 503 10.13 -35.75 21.01
C ARG A 503 10.97 -36.99 21.36
N PRO A 504 10.35 -38.17 21.51
CA PRO A 504 11.10 -39.42 21.53
C PRO A 504 11.78 -39.60 20.17
N SER A 505 13.06 -39.22 20.08
CA SER A 505 13.86 -39.30 18.85
C SER A 505 14.87 -40.44 18.94
N ALA A 506 15.18 -41.06 17.80
CA ALA A 506 16.26 -42.01 17.65
C ALA A 506 17.61 -41.33 17.31
N GLU A 507 17.63 -39.99 17.21
CA GLU A 507 18.82 -39.21 16.87
C GLU A 507 19.70 -38.99 18.10
N ASP A 508 20.96 -39.43 18.00
CA ASP A 508 21.97 -39.21 19.02
C ASP A 508 22.20 -37.69 19.22
N ASN A 509 22.27 -37.24 20.49
CA ASN A 509 22.56 -35.88 20.97
C ASN A 509 21.39 -34.91 21.24
N VAL A 510 20.13 -35.28 20.99
CA VAL A 510 18.97 -34.38 21.28
C VAL A 510 18.92 -33.96 22.75
N ASP A 511 19.17 -34.88 23.68
CA ASP A 511 19.19 -34.59 25.12
C ASP A 511 20.34 -33.64 25.50
N ALA A 512 21.52 -33.78 24.88
CA ALA A 512 22.66 -32.90 25.14
C ALA A 512 22.38 -31.47 24.65
N ILE A 513 21.74 -31.33 23.50
CA ILE A 513 21.31 -30.02 22.97
C ILE A 513 20.24 -29.41 23.88
N ARG A 514 19.31 -30.22 24.39
CA ARG A 514 18.30 -29.77 25.35
C ARG A 514 18.93 -29.24 26.63
N GLU A 515 19.89 -29.95 27.21
CA GLU A 515 20.62 -29.46 28.39
C GLU A 515 21.36 -28.16 28.09
N GLN A 516 22.05 -28.06 26.94
CA GLN A 516 22.72 -26.81 26.55
C GLN A 516 21.74 -25.63 26.39
N MET A 517 20.52 -25.88 25.90
CA MET A 517 19.47 -24.87 25.83
C MET A 517 19.03 -24.38 27.23
N LEU A 518 18.99 -25.27 28.22
CA LEU A 518 18.59 -24.94 29.59
C LEU A 518 19.65 -24.11 30.33
N GLU A 519 20.92 -24.17 29.92
CA GLU A 519 22.00 -23.33 30.45
C GLU A 519 21.86 -21.84 30.06
N VAL A 520 20.99 -21.50 29.11
CA VAL A 520 20.78 -20.09 28.70
C VAL A 520 20.08 -19.31 29.82
N PRO A 521 20.65 -18.21 30.31
CA PRO A 521 20.06 -17.42 31.38
C PRO A 521 18.64 -16.94 31.05
N LEU A 522 17.73 -17.01 32.03
CA LEU A 522 16.35 -16.53 31.92
C LEU A 522 15.49 -17.22 30.84
N ILE A 523 15.89 -18.38 30.32
CA ILE A 523 15.18 -19.09 29.24
C ILE A 523 13.70 -19.40 29.55
N ALA A 524 13.33 -19.55 30.84
CA ALA A 524 11.94 -19.74 31.27
C ALA A 524 11.08 -18.46 31.20
N ARG A 525 11.68 -17.26 31.33
CA ARG A 525 10.95 -15.99 31.45
C ARG A 525 10.17 -15.59 30.20
N PRO A 526 10.69 -15.76 28.96
CA PRO A 526 9.90 -15.55 27.75
C PRO A 526 8.63 -16.42 27.69
N LEU A 527 8.69 -17.64 28.22
CA LEU A 527 7.57 -18.58 28.28
C LEU A 527 6.55 -18.18 29.36
N ALA A 528 7.03 -17.75 30.53
CA ALA A 528 6.16 -17.18 31.56
C ALA A 528 5.40 -15.94 31.06
N LYS A 529 6.08 -15.03 30.33
CA LYS A 529 5.42 -13.87 29.68
C LYS A 529 4.37 -14.27 28.63
N LEU A 530 4.55 -15.40 27.94
CA LEU A 530 3.51 -15.95 27.07
C LEU A 530 2.28 -16.40 27.87
N VAL A 531 2.48 -17.11 28.98
CA VAL A 531 1.37 -17.53 29.85
C VAL A 531 0.55 -16.34 30.33
N ARG A 532 1.20 -15.19 30.60
CA ARG A 532 0.55 -13.96 31.05
C ARG A 532 -0.27 -13.24 29.95
N GLN A 533 -0.29 -13.74 28.70
CA GLN A 533 -1.06 -13.12 27.61
C GLN A 533 -2.58 -13.32 27.81
N ARG A 534 -3.29 -12.20 27.97
CA ARG A 534 -4.76 -12.19 28.11
C ARG A 534 -5.49 -12.15 26.77
N PHE A 535 -4.94 -11.44 25.78
CA PHE A 535 -5.58 -11.25 24.47
C PHE A 535 -5.23 -12.35 23.46
N TYR A 536 -4.11 -13.06 23.64
CA TYR A 536 -3.63 -14.08 22.71
C TYR A 536 -3.71 -15.47 23.34
N ALA A 537 -4.89 -16.08 23.29
CA ALA A 537 -5.15 -17.38 23.92
C ALA A 537 -4.23 -18.49 23.40
N ASP A 538 -4.00 -18.56 22.10
CA ASP A 538 -3.08 -19.55 21.53
C ASP A 538 -1.64 -19.36 22.01
N ALA A 539 -1.18 -18.11 22.09
CA ALA A 539 0.16 -17.78 22.57
C ALA A 539 0.34 -18.17 24.05
N ARG A 540 -0.69 -17.95 24.87
CA ARG A 540 -0.74 -18.41 26.25
C ARG A 540 -0.67 -19.93 26.35
N SER A 541 -1.49 -20.64 25.58
CA SER A 541 -1.50 -22.11 25.58
C SER A 541 -0.14 -22.70 25.22
N GLU A 542 0.54 -22.08 24.25
CA GLU A 542 1.91 -22.44 23.87
C GLU A 542 2.93 -22.12 24.96
N GLY A 543 2.76 -21.02 25.70
CA GLY A 543 3.57 -20.71 26.89
C GLY A 543 3.46 -21.79 27.97
N LEU A 544 2.22 -22.23 28.28
CA LEU A 544 1.97 -23.32 29.23
C LEU A 544 2.63 -24.62 28.78
N LEU A 545 2.49 -24.97 27.50
CA LEU A 545 3.17 -26.12 26.91
C LEU A 545 4.69 -26.00 27.01
N GLY A 546 5.25 -24.82 26.72
CA GLY A 546 6.69 -24.56 26.80
C GLY A 546 7.26 -24.78 28.19
N LEU A 547 6.64 -24.19 29.22
CA LEU A 547 7.02 -24.41 30.62
C LEU A 547 6.88 -25.90 30.98
N GLY A 548 5.80 -26.55 30.54
CA GLY A 548 5.57 -27.98 30.78
C GLY A 548 6.66 -28.85 30.16
N LEU A 549 7.09 -28.54 28.93
CA LEU A 549 8.19 -29.22 28.24
C LEU A 549 9.53 -29.01 28.97
N MET A 550 9.82 -27.82 29.48
CA MET A 550 11.02 -27.61 30.31
C MET A 550 10.98 -28.47 31.58
N ALA A 551 9.84 -28.47 32.28
CA ALA A 551 9.65 -29.16 33.56
C ALA A 551 9.73 -30.69 33.50
N GLN A 552 9.82 -31.29 32.30
CA GLN A 552 10.01 -32.74 32.14
C GLN A 552 11.40 -33.21 32.57
N THR A 553 12.36 -32.30 32.76
CA THR A 553 13.71 -32.60 33.28
C THR A 553 13.91 -31.96 34.65
N PRO A 554 14.75 -32.52 35.54
CA PRO A 554 15.08 -31.89 36.82
C PRO A 554 15.63 -30.47 36.68
N HIS A 555 16.55 -30.24 35.74
CA HIS A 555 17.15 -28.93 35.48
C HIS A 555 16.10 -27.93 34.98
N GLY A 556 15.31 -28.30 33.99
CA GLY A 556 14.25 -27.42 33.48
C GLY A 556 13.15 -27.15 34.50
N ALA A 557 12.78 -28.11 35.35
CA ALA A 557 11.83 -27.90 36.45
C ALA A 557 12.34 -26.87 37.45
N GLN A 558 13.64 -26.91 37.79
CA GLN A 558 14.25 -25.90 38.66
C GLN A 558 14.12 -24.48 38.09
N LEU A 559 14.43 -24.30 36.80
CA LEU A 559 14.33 -22.99 36.13
C LEU A 559 12.89 -22.46 36.12
N VAL A 560 11.90 -23.32 35.91
CA VAL A 560 10.48 -22.94 35.96
C VAL A 560 10.07 -22.53 37.37
N LEU A 561 10.51 -23.26 38.40
CA LEU A 561 10.24 -22.91 39.81
C LEU A 561 10.89 -21.59 40.21
N GLU A 562 12.12 -21.33 39.77
CA GLU A 562 12.80 -20.05 39.98
C GLU A 562 12.00 -18.89 39.38
N GLU A 563 11.47 -19.05 38.16
CA GLU A 563 10.64 -18.02 37.54
C GLU A 563 9.29 -17.85 38.24
N MET A 564 8.65 -18.93 38.71
CA MET A 564 7.42 -18.86 39.51
C MET A 564 7.61 -18.10 40.83
N ARG A 565 8.81 -18.18 41.44
CA ARG A 565 9.14 -17.37 42.62
C ARG A 565 9.32 -15.88 42.26
N GLY A 566 9.89 -15.61 41.09
CA GLY A 566 10.14 -14.26 40.61
C GLY A 566 8.89 -13.52 40.11
N ASP A 567 7.93 -14.23 39.51
CA ASP A 567 6.65 -13.72 39.04
C ASP A 567 5.50 -14.24 39.90
N THR A 568 5.17 -13.50 40.96
CA THR A 568 4.11 -13.87 41.91
C THR A 568 2.73 -14.00 41.27
N GLY A 569 2.52 -13.43 40.08
CA GLY A 569 1.24 -13.52 39.34
C GLY A 569 1.17 -14.69 38.35
N LEU A 570 2.24 -15.47 38.18
CA LEU A 570 2.29 -16.55 37.20
C LEU A 570 1.41 -17.73 37.62
N LEU A 571 1.50 -18.18 38.88
CA LEU A 571 0.71 -19.31 39.37
C LEU A 571 -0.79 -19.01 39.37
N ASP A 572 -1.16 -17.79 39.78
CA ASP A 572 -2.55 -17.30 39.74
C ASP A 572 -3.08 -17.27 38.31
N ALA A 573 -2.26 -16.82 37.34
CA ALA A 573 -2.64 -16.84 35.93
C ALA A 573 -2.86 -18.26 35.42
N ILE A 574 -1.95 -19.21 35.73
CA ILE A 574 -2.11 -20.62 35.36
C ILE A 574 -3.43 -21.17 35.90
N LYS A 575 -3.77 -20.86 37.17
CA LYS A 575 -5.03 -21.25 37.78
C LYS A 575 -6.24 -20.65 37.04
N GLU A 576 -6.25 -19.33 36.86
CA GLU A 576 -7.35 -18.59 36.19
C GLU A 576 -7.66 -19.14 34.80
N PHE A 577 -6.61 -19.44 34.02
CA PHE A 577 -6.75 -19.95 32.66
C PHE A 577 -7.14 -21.42 32.60
N ALA A 578 -6.63 -22.25 33.51
CA ALA A 578 -7.04 -23.66 33.61
C ALA A 578 -8.51 -23.82 34.06
N GLU A 579 -9.04 -22.87 34.82
CA GLU A 579 -10.45 -22.84 35.25
C GLU A 579 -11.40 -22.19 34.23
N GLY A 580 -10.87 -21.57 33.17
CA GLY A 580 -11.65 -20.90 32.12
C GLY A 580 -12.35 -19.61 32.56
N LYS A 581 -11.88 -18.94 33.63
CA LYS A 581 -12.59 -17.82 34.27
C LYS A 581 -12.39 -16.45 33.60
N ASP A 582 -11.39 -16.28 32.73
CA ASP A 582 -11.04 -14.96 32.15
C ASP A 582 -10.78 -15.03 30.63
N GLY A 583 -11.75 -15.57 29.89
CA GLY A 583 -11.80 -15.40 28.43
C GLY A 583 -12.26 -13.98 28.12
N GLY A 584 -11.33 -13.12 27.65
CA GLY A 584 -11.63 -11.74 27.28
C GLY A 584 -12.84 -11.61 26.34
N ALA A 585 -13.47 -10.43 26.33
CA ALA A 585 -14.79 -10.14 25.74
C ALA A 585 -15.01 -10.51 24.25
N GLU A 586 -13.98 -10.92 23.50
CA GLU A 586 -14.08 -11.39 22.11
C GLU A 586 -14.11 -12.94 21.96
N GLN A 587 -13.99 -13.73 23.03
CA GLN A 587 -13.72 -15.17 22.94
C GLN A 587 -14.83 -16.11 23.45
N GLN A 588 -16.10 -15.71 23.40
CA GLN A 588 -17.21 -16.67 23.60
C GLN A 588 -17.39 -17.68 22.45
N ALA A 589 -16.54 -17.70 21.42
CA ALA A 589 -16.72 -18.51 20.22
C ALA A 589 -15.89 -19.80 20.10
N THR A 590 -14.91 -20.10 20.97
CA THR A 590 -14.11 -21.35 20.85
C THR A 590 -13.93 -22.08 22.18
N SER A 591 -14.78 -23.09 22.42
CA SER A 591 -14.69 -24.03 23.54
C SER A 591 -13.43 -24.92 23.55
N SER A 592 -12.65 -24.92 22.47
CA SER A 592 -11.47 -25.78 22.30
C SER A 592 -10.19 -25.26 22.95
N SER A 593 -10.04 -23.94 23.16
CA SER A 593 -8.84 -23.34 23.74
C SER A 593 -8.76 -23.53 25.25
N SER A 594 -9.89 -23.36 25.96
CA SER A 594 -9.99 -23.59 27.40
C SER A 594 -9.59 -25.03 27.81
N GLY A 595 -10.00 -26.03 27.02
CA GLY A 595 -9.60 -27.42 27.26
C GLY A 595 -8.10 -27.69 27.05
N ARG A 596 -7.45 -26.97 26.13
CA ARG A 596 -5.99 -27.08 25.91
C ARG A 596 -5.19 -26.42 27.03
N ASP A 597 -5.63 -25.26 27.49
CA ASP A 597 -5.00 -24.55 28.61
C ASP A 597 -5.04 -25.40 29.89
N TYR A 598 -6.20 -26.00 30.18
CA TYR A 598 -6.34 -26.97 31.28
C TYR A 598 -5.36 -28.14 31.13
N GLN A 599 -5.33 -28.81 29.97
CA GLN A 599 -4.47 -29.98 29.74
C GLN A 599 -2.98 -29.62 29.90
N ASN A 600 -2.54 -28.50 29.33
CA ASN A 600 -1.15 -28.05 29.42
C ASN A 600 -0.78 -27.66 30.85
N ALA A 601 -1.69 -27.03 31.60
CA ALA A 601 -1.48 -26.71 33.02
C ALA A 601 -1.33 -27.98 33.88
N VAL A 602 -2.18 -28.99 33.68
CA VAL A 602 -2.07 -30.28 34.39
C VAL A 602 -0.73 -30.96 34.10
N VAL A 603 -0.32 -31.02 32.83
CA VAL A 603 0.96 -31.62 32.43
C VAL A 603 2.14 -30.88 33.06
N LEU A 604 2.12 -29.54 33.07
CA LEU A 604 3.14 -28.72 33.73
C LEU A 604 3.23 -29.03 35.22
N LEU A 605 2.12 -28.97 35.96
CA LEU A 605 2.12 -29.17 37.41
C LEU A 605 2.58 -30.59 37.78
N GLN A 606 2.14 -31.61 37.02
CA GLN A 606 2.59 -32.98 37.20
C GLN A 606 4.09 -33.13 36.94
N ALA A 607 4.61 -32.50 35.88
CA ALA A 607 6.04 -32.52 35.57
C ALA A 607 6.87 -31.87 36.67
N LEU A 608 6.41 -30.73 37.21
CA LEU A 608 7.05 -30.05 38.34
C LEU A 608 7.06 -30.92 39.60
N GLN A 609 5.99 -31.66 39.89
CA GLN A 609 5.97 -32.58 41.04
C GLN A 609 6.95 -33.75 40.86
N ASN A 610 6.96 -34.37 39.69
CA ASN A 610 7.81 -35.52 39.40
C ASN A 610 9.30 -35.16 39.43
N ASN A 611 9.64 -33.94 39.01
CA ASN A 611 10.99 -33.42 38.95
C ASN A 611 11.30 -32.42 40.07
N TRP A 612 10.53 -32.42 41.17
CA TRP A 612 10.76 -31.53 42.31
C TRP A 612 12.03 -31.94 43.05
N VAL A 613 13.19 -31.48 42.59
CA VAL A 613 14.44 -31.64 43.31
C VAL A 613 14.55 -30.53 44.34
N SER A 614 14.54 -30.88 45.63
CA SER A 614 14.80 -29.90 46.70
C SER A 614 16.17 -29.26 46.47
N PHE A 615 16.26 -27.93 46.58
CA PHE A 615 17.46 -27.09 46.37
C PHE A 615 18.71 -27.48 47.17
N ASN A 616 18.67 -28.55 47.97
CA ASN A 616 19.73 -28.96 48.89
C ASN A 616 20.77 -29.92 48.30
N GLU A 617 20.57 -30.48 47.10
CA GLU A 617 21.50 -31.48 46.57
C GLU A 617 22.08 -31.07 45.22
N LYS A 618 23.29 -30.46 45.29
CA LYS A 618 24.32 -30.28 44.23
C LYS A 618 24.46 -28.90 43.55
N LYS A 619 24.82 -27.87 44.34
CA LYS A 619 26.06 -27.04 44.17
C LYS A 619 26.13 -26.00 45.31
N PRO A 620 27.24 -25.89 46.07
CA PRO A 620 27.36 -24.90 47.13
C PRO A 620 27.86 -23.59 46.53
N CYS A 621 26.96 -22.66 46.20
CA CYS A 621 27.34 -21.27 46.13
C CYS A 621 26.16 -20.37 46.51
N ILE A 622 26.40 -19.59 47.57
CA ILE A 622 25.58 -18.53 48.17
C ILE A 622 24.59 -19.02 49.24
N LEU A 623 24.70 -18.39 50.42
CA LEU A 623 23.95 -18.65 51.65
C LEU A 623 22.44 -18.71 51.40
N LEU A 624 21.86 -19.91 51.51
CA LEU A 624 20.41 -20.06 51.68
C LEU A 624 20.01 -19.50 53.05
N THR A 625 19.11 -18.53 53.06
CA THR A 625 18.52 -18.01 54.30
C THR A 625 17.28 -18.83 54.68
N VAL A 626 16.88 -18.82 55.96
CA VAL A 626 15.67 -19.51 56.44
C VAL A 626 14.39 -19.02 55.73
N GLN A 627 14.42 -17.81 55.16
CA GLN A 627 13.32 -17.28 54.32
C GLN A 627 13.17 -18.04 53.00
N ASP A 628 14.27 -18.46 52.37
CA ASP A 628 14.24 -19.17 51.09
C ASP A 628 13.64 -20.58 51.22
N ALA A 629 13.90 -21.26 52.35
CA ALA A 629 13.36 -22.58 52.64
C ALA A 629 11.85 -22.56 52.94
N ASN A 630 11.35 -21.52 53.63
CA ASN A 630 9.93 -21.35 53.90
C ASN A 630 9.14 -21.00 52.64
N THR A 631 9.70 -20.17 51.76
CA THR A 631 9.09 -19.84 50.47
C THR A 631 9.04 -21.05 49.53
N ASP A 632 10.06 -21.91 49.54
CA ASP A 632 10.08 -23.15 48.74
C ASP A 632 9.02 -24.15 49.19
N SER A 633 8.84 -24.34 50.50
CA SER A 633 7.77 -25.17 51.05
C SER A 633 6.37 -24.63 50.71
N SER A 634 6.18 -23.31 50.82
CA SER A 634 4.91 -22.66 50.48
C SER A 634 4.55 -22.82 49.01
N LEU A 635 5.52 -22.63 48.09
CA LEU A 635 5.27 -22.79 46.66
C LEU A 635 4.97 -24.26 46.31
N LYS A 636 5.68 -25.21 46.93
CA LYS A 636 5.42 -26.65 46.76
C LYS A 636 3.99 -27.02 47.13
N ASP A 637 3.52 -26.51 48.27
CA ASP A 637 2.16 -26.74 48.74
C ASP A 637 1.12 -26.09 47.80
N GLN A 638 1.40 -24.90 47.27
CA GLN A 638 0.52 -24.22 46.30
C GLN A 638 0.42 -24.97 44.96
N VAL A 639 1.56 -25.40 44.40
CA VAL A 639 1.60 -26.20 43.15
C VAL A 639 0.85 -27.52 43.34
N LYS A 640 1.04 -28.18 44.49
CA LYS A 640 0.33 -29.41 44.83
C LYS A 640 -1.17 -29.19 44.99
N ALA A 641 -1.57 -28.16 45.73
CA ALA A 641 -2.98 -27.82 45.91
C ALA A 641 -3.68 -27.53 44.59
N LEU A 642 -3.04 -26.76 43.69
CA LEU A 642 -3.58 -26.45 42.37
C LEU A 642 -3.73 -27.70 41.50
N GLN A 643 -2.75 -28.62 41.51
CA GLN A 643 -2.87 -29.87 40.76
C GLN A 643 -4.02 -30.75 41.28
N GLU A 644 -4.18 -30.85 42.60
CA GLU A 644 -5.28 -31.60 43.21
C GLU A 644 -6.65 -30.97 42.85
N GLU A 645 -6.74 -29.64 42.86
CA GLU A 645 -7.93 -28.88 42.46
C GLU A 645 -8.30 -29.15 41.00
N LEU A 646 -7.34 -28.99 40.08
CA LEU A 646 -7.55 -29.26 38.65
C LEU A 646 -7.88 -30.73 38.38
N SER A 647 -7.23 -31.68 39.07
CA SER A 647 -7.51 -33.11 38.90
C SER A 647 -8.93 -33.48 39.33
N ARG A 648 -9.50 -32.80 40.34
CA ARG A 648 -10.90 -33.00 40.77
C ARG A 648 -11.90 -32.48 39.74
N MET A 649 -11.56 -31.40 39.03
CA MET A 649 -12.39 -30.85 37.95
C MET A 649 -12.52 -31.78 36.74
N MET A 650 -11.58 -32.70 36.52
CA MET A 650 -11.65 -33.70 35.43
C MET A 650 -12.68 -34.81 35.67
N VAL A 651 -13.05 -35.02 36.94
CA VAL A 651 -13.90 -36.13 37.39
C VAL A 651 -15.38 -35.70 37.52
N GLN A 652 -15.65 -34.40 37.40
CA GLN A 652 -16.98 -33.79 37.33
C GLN A 652 -17.33 -33.48 35.89
#